data_AF-A0A0D6KWQ3-F1
#
_entry.id   AF-A0A0D6KWQ3-F1
#
_cell.length_a   1.000
_cell.length_b   1.000
_cell.length_c   1.000
_cell.angle_alpha   90.00
_cell.angle_beta   90.00
_cell.angle_gamma   90.00
#
_symmetry.space_group_name_H-M   'P 1'
#
loop_
_entity.id
_entity.type
_entity.pdbx_description
1 polymer ?
#
loop_
_entity_poly.entity_id
_entity_poly.type
_entity_poly.pdbx_seq_one_letter_code
_entity_poly.pdbx_strand_id
1 'polypeptide(L)'
;MSRDRQKKSTSPIHRTIRCHLHASEDVLRKVWEEMTQKNTPLIVQLLKSVSEQPEFETNQEKGTISKKEITKLRKALTNDSDLQQQSGRLGSSADSLVTEVYTSWLTLSQKIKKQKEGKEYFLNNILKSDVELVQESNCDLQTIRCKAQDILSQPKEFLEQITNHDAVLNQTKSARKKVQNSSNEINASKQRENSDYQENVDKNIPETLTEILYKIHKITQDILTQCAVAYLIKNHNQVSDLEEDIKKLKKRRTEKQVQIKRLEEQIQKNKLPNGRDITGERYNHAFDNLINQVPQNNEEFAEWIASLLNKVSDLPYPIDYLYSDLTWYKNEQRKICVYFNGWAKFHFQICCNKRQLHFFKRFLEDYKALKESEKGEIKLSGSLVTLRSVQLLWQQGEGAGEPWKVNKLALHCTYDARLLTAEGTEEVRQEKTDTTQKQVTKAEGNENIDSDEQKNLNRNISSLSRLNNSFARPSKPIYRGQSNIIVGVSFHPVELATLVVVDIITKEKIICKTVKQLLGDAFSLLSRRRRQQVHFRKEREKAQKKDSPCNMGESQLGEYVDKLLAKRIVEVTKEYKASCIVLPRLKDTREIRTSVIQAKAEAKFPGDVNAQKIYVKEYNRQIHNWSYGRLQESIKSKAAEFKISIEFGMQPSYDNLQEQAINLALSAYQCRINTIGR
;
A
#
# COMPACT_ATOMS: atom_id res chain seq x y z
N MET A 1 3.26 2.51 -7.05
CA MET A 1 3.76 1.16 -6.68
C MET A 1 2.57 0.34 -6.19
N SER A 2 2.09 -0.60 -6.98
CA SER A 2 1.13 -1.61 -6.54
C SER A 2 1.70 -2.94 -7.01
N ARG A 3 2.26 -3.72 -6.08
CA ARG A 3 2.58 -5.12 -6.37
C ARG A 3 1.27 -5.88 -6.22
N ASP A 4 0.87 -6.54 -7.30
CA ASP A 4 -0.21 -7.52 -7.32
C ASP A 4 0.03 -8.54 -6.21
N ARG A 5 -0.68 -8.37 -5.09
CA ARG A 5 -0.89 -9.46 -4.15
C ARG A 5 -2.19 -10.11 -4.57
N GLN A 6 -2.12 -11.36 -5.00
CA GLN A 6 -3.26 -12.28 -4.92
C GLN A 6 -3.57 -12.51 -3.44
N LYS A 7 -4.17 -11.52 -2.78
CA LYS A 7 -4.86 -11.76 -1.51
C LYS A 7 -6.16 -12.48 -1.86
N LYS A 8 -6.44 -13.60 -1.17
CA LYS A 8 -7.77 -14.21 -1.10
C LYS A 8 -8.81 -13.08 -0.97
N SER A 9 -9.91 -13.17 -1.71
CA SER A 9 -10.86 -12.07 -1.98
C SER A 9 -11.66 -11.56 -0.76
N THR A 10 -11.24 -11.86 0.46
CA THR A 10 -11.93 -11.55 1.72
C THR A 10 -11.27 -10.42 2.51
N SER A 11 -10.52 -9.51 1.88
CA SER A 11 -10.03 -8.32 2.60
C SER A 11 -11.19 -7.38 2.99
N PRO A 12 -11.18 -6.80 4.19
CA PRO A 12 -12.23 -5.86 4.62
C PRO A 12 -12.35 -4.66 3.67
N ILE A 13 -13.58 -4.34 3.27
CA ILE A 13 -13.86 -3.20 2.40
C ILE A 13 -14.08 -1.97 3.28
N HIS A 14 -12.99 -1.34 3.71
CA HIS A 14 -13.06 -0.12 4.50
C HIS A 14 -13.34 1.11 3.62
N ARG A 15 -14.28 1.94 4.06
CA ARG A 15 -14.62 3.21 3.43
C ARG A 15 -14.67 4.31 4.47
N THR A 16 -14.31 5.52 4.07
CA THR A 16 -14.38 6.69 4.94
C THR A 16 -15.43 7.67 4.42
N ILE A 17 -16.36 8.06 5.27
CA ILE A 17 -17.24 9.21 5.04
C ILE A 17 -16.80 10.39 5.89
N ARG A 18 -17.09 11.59 5.39
CA ARG A 18 -16.74 12.85 6.04
C ARG A 18 -18.01 13.64 6.26
N CYS A 19 -18.15 14.23 7.44
CA CYS A 19 -19.21 15.19 7.76
C CYS A 19 -18.66 16.32 8.64
N HIS A 20 -19.41 17.41 8.74
CA HIS A 20 -19.08 18.50 9.66
C HIS A 20 -19.81 18.32 10.98
N LEU A 21 -19.19 18.80 12.05
CA LEU A 21 -19.81 18.89 13.36
C LEU A 21 -20.23 20.32 13.64
N HIS A 22 -21.41 20.47 14.21
CA HIS A 22 -21.91 21.76 14.70
C HIS A 22 -22.12 21.67 16.21
N ALA A 23 -21.64 22.68 16.93
CA ALA A 23 -21.79 22.86 18.37
C ALA A 23 -21.83 24.36 18.68
N SER A 24 -22.09 24.73 19.94
CA SER A 24 -21.98 26.13 20.36
C SER A 24 -20.53 26.62 20.22
N GLU A 25 -20.38 27.93 20.05
CA GLU A 25 -19.07 28.56 19.87
C GLU A 25 -18.11 28.26 21.02
N ASP A 26 -18.61 28.29 22.27
CA ASP A 26 -17.82 27.95 23.46
C ASP A 26 -17.28 26.52 23.42
N VAL A 27 -18.05 25.58 22.89
CA VAL A 27 -17.62 24.18 22.75
C VAL A 27 -16.55 24.07 21.67
N LEU A 28 -16.74 24.73 20.52
CA LEU A 28 -15.76 24.72 19.43
C LEU A 28 -14.43 25.37 19.84
N ARG A 29 -14.48 26.48 20.59
CA ARG A 29 -13.31 27.14 21.17
C ARG A 29 -12.57 26.21 22.13
N LYS A 30 -13.26 25.59 23.10
CA LYS A 30 -12.64 24.65 24.04
C LYS A 30 -12.02 23.44 23.36
N VAL A 31 -12.67 22.89 22.33
CA VAL A 31 -12.13 21.78 21.53
C VAL A 31 -10.87 22.23 20.78
N TRP A 32 -10.89 23.44 20.21
CA TRP A 32 -9.72 24.01 19.53
C TRP A 32 -8.54 24.15 20.49
N GLU A 33 -8.74 24.76 21.66
CA GLU A 33 -7.74 24.94 22.72
C GLU A 33 -7.17 23.59 23.19
N GLU A 34 -8.01 22.61 23.51
CA GLU A 34 -7.56 21.27 23.91
C GLU A 34 -6.69 20.58 22.83
N MET A 35 -7.05 20.73 21.56
CA MET A 35 -6.31 20.11 20.46
C MET A 35 -4.99 20.85 20.12
N THR A 36 -4.99 22.17 20.22
CA THR A 36 -3.84 23.02 19.84
C THR A 36 -2.86 23.25 20.99
N GLN A 37 -3.33 23.45 22.21
CA GLN A 37 -2.49 23.79 23.36
C GLN A 37 -2.04 22.56 24.16
N LYS A 38 -2.81 21.45 24.13
CA LYS A 38 -2.47 20.23 24.89
C LYS A 38 -2.06 19.08 23.99
N ASN A 39 -2.96 18.65 23.08
CA ASN A 39 -2.72 17.42 22.31
C ASN A 39 -1.56 17.54 21.31
N THR A 40 -1.52 18.61 20.51
CA THR A 40 -0.44 18.74 19.52
C THR A 40 0.93 18.96 20.16
N PRO A 41 1.11 19.83 21.17
CA PRO A 41 2.40 20.00 21.84
C PRO A 41 2.88 18.69 22.47
N LEU A 42 1.99 17.91 23.08
CA LEU A 42 2.32 16.58 23.59
C LEU A 42 2.85 15.65 22.48
N ILE A 43 2.20 15.62 21.32
CA ILE A 43 2.65 14.80 20.18
C ILE A 43 4.03 15.27 19.70
N VAL A 44 4.25 16.60 19.60
CA VAL A 44 5.53 17.17 19.16
C VAL A 44 6.65 16.81 20.14
N GLN A 45 6.40 16.92 21.45
CA GLN A 45 7.35 16.53 22.49
C GLN A 45 7.64 15.03 22.45
N LEU A 46 6.60 14.19 22.32
CA LEU A 46 6.78 12.74 22.19
C LEU A 46 7.62 12.36 20.97
N LEU A 47 7.39 13.02 19.83
CA LEU A 47 8.20 12.80 18.63
C LEU A 47 9.67 13.14 18.88
N LYS A 48 9.98 14.15 19.69
CA LYS A 48 11.37 14.49 20.04
C LYS A 48 11.97 13.47 21.02
N SER A 49 11.25 13.15 22.09
CA SER A 49 11.76 12.28 23.17
C SER A 49 11.99 10.83 22.74
N VAL A 50 11.27 10.32 21.72
CA VAL A 50 11.49 8.97 21.19
C VAL A 50 12.89 8.82 20.59
N SER A 51 13.39 9.82 19.86
CA SER A 51 14.74 9.77 19.29
C SER A 51 15.86 9.95 20.32
N GLU A 52 15.55 10.48 21.50
CA GLU A 52 16.51 10.71 22.58
C GLU A 52 16.69 9.47 23.49
N GLN A 53 15.92 8.40 23.26
CA GLN A 53 16.02 7.19 24.07
C GLN A 53 17.28 6.37 23.74
N PRO A 54 17.93 5.75 24.74
CA PRO A 54 19.08 4.89 24.51
C PRO A 54 18.70 3.64 23.69
N GLU A 55 17.48 3.13 23.81
CA GLU A 55 17.02 1.99 23.01
C GLU A 55 16.68 2.36 21.56
N PHE A 56 16.72 3.64 21.17
CA PHE A 56 16.31 4.09 19.85
C PHE A 56 17.16 3.48 18.73
N GLU A 57 18.47 3.35 18.92
CA GLU A 57 19.36 2.69 17.95
C GLU A 57 19.00 1.22 17.75
N THR A 58 18.70 0.51 18.84
CA THR A 58 18.24 -0.89 18.78
C THR A 58 16.90 -0.99 18.05
N ASN A 59 16.01 -0.02 18.24
CA ASN A 59 14.73 0.07 17.54
C ASN A 59 14.90 0.40 16.04
N GLN A 60 15.92 1.19 15.67
CA GLN A 60 16.31 1.41 14.28
C GLN A 60 16.75 0.12 13.58
N GLU A 61 17.54 -0.69 14.27
CA GLU A 61 17.98 -1.99 13.75
C GLU A 61 16.81 -2.96 13.60
N LYS A 62 15.96 -3.08 14.62
CA LYS A 62 14.78 -3.96 14.61
C LYS A 62 13.68 -3.46 13.66
N GLY A 63 13.59 -2.16 13.42
CA GLY A 63 12.60 -1.54 12.52
C GLY A 63 11.21 -1.39 13.12
N THR A 64 11.08 -1.58 14.43
CA THR A 64 9.79 -1.52 15.13
C THR A 64 9.98 -0.79 16.44
N ILE A 65 8.93 -0.08 16.86
CA ILE A 65 8.84 0.57 18.17
C ILE A 65 7.55 0.10 18.84
N SER A 66 7.62 -0.23 20.14
CA SER A 66 6.43 -0.72 20.83
C SER A 66 5.57 0.43 21.34
N LYS A 67 4.24 0.28 21.23
CA LYS A 67 3.30 1.24 21.84
C LYS A 67 3.51 1.37 23.36
N LYS A 68 3.98 0.30 24.01
CA LYS A 68 4.27 0.29 25.46
C LYS A 68 5.42 1.23 25.82
N GLU A 69 6.48 1.30 25.01
CA GLU A 69 7.58 2.25 25.18
C GLU A 69 7.06 3.70 25.10
N ILE A 70 6.30 4.02 24.05
CA ILE A 70 5.75 5.38 23.87
C ILE A 70 4.81 5.76 25.02
N THR A 71 3.95 4.84 25.47
CA THR A 71 3.07 5.10 26.62
C THR A 71 3.87 5.35 27.91
N LYS A 72 5.03 4.71 28.11
CA LYS A 72 5.91 4.99 29.26
C LYS A 72 6.50 6.40 29.15
N LEU A 73 7.00 6.78 27.99
CA LEU A 73 7.54 8.12 27.73
C LEU A 73 6.49 9.21 27.96
N ARG A 74 5.26 9.00 27.45
CA ARG A 74 4.15 9.92 27.69
C ARG A 74 3.87 10.09 29.18
N LYS A 75 3.83 9.00 29.95
CA LYS A 75 3.59 9.07 31.39
C LYS A 75 4.67 9.89 32.11
N ALA A 76 5.95 9.72 31.74
CA ALA A 76 7.03 10.54 32.28
C ALA A 76 6.83 12.03 31.96
N LEU A 77 6.56 12.38 30.69
CA LEU A 77 6.33 13.77 30.26
C LEU A 77 5.09 14.42 30.88
N THR A 78 4.06 13.63 31.18
CA THR A 78 2.80 14.14 31.77
C THR A 78 2.95 14.40 33.27
N ASN A 79 3.89 13.75 33.96
CA ASN A 79 4.09 13.96 35.39
C ASN A 79 4.72 15.34 35.68
N ASP A 80 5.52 15.87 34.76
CA ASP A 80 6.33 17.09 34.95
C ASP A 80 5.74 18.36 34.31
N SER A 81 4.53 18.32 33.71
CA SER A 81 3.97 19.45 32.96
C SER A 81 2.49 19.75 33.22
N ASP A 82 2.02 20.93 32.79
CA ASP A 82 0.61 21.38 32.81
C ASP A 82 -0.36 20.45 32.03
N LEU A 83 0.16 19.40 31.39
CA LEU A 83 -0.59 18.39 30.64
C LEU A 83 -1.31 17.37 31.54
N GLN A 84 -1.16 17.42 32.88
CA GLN A 84 -1.79 16.50 33.83
C GLN A 84 -3.33 16.43 33.74
N GLN A 85 -4.00 17.49 33.31
CA GLN A 85 -5.47 17.53 33.22
C GLN A 85 -6.05 16.97 31.91
N GLN A 86 -5.22 16.41 31.02
CA GLN A 86 -5.69 15.94 29.72
C GLN A 86 -6.48 14.62 29.84
N SER A 87 -7.54 14.46 29.04
CA SER A 87 -8.28 13.20 29.02
C SER A 87 -7.39 12.03 28.57
N GLY A 88 -7.49 10.88 29.26
CA GLY A 88 -6.68 9.70 28.94
C GLY A 88 -6.85 9.18 27.50
N ARG A 89 -7.96 9.55 26.84
CA ARG A 89 -8.20 9.23 25.44
C ARG A 89 -7.30 10.02 24.49
N LEU A 90 -7.07 11.31 24.75
CA LEU A 90 -6.17 12.14 23.97
C LEU A 90 -4.73 11.59 24.03
N GLY A 91 -4.27 11.24 25.23
CA GLY A 91 -2.97 10.59 25.40
C GLY A 91 -2.86 9.25 24.65
N SER A 92 -3.91 8.42 24.67
CA SER A 92 -3.94 7.15 23.93
C SER A 92 -3.92 7.35 22.40
N SER A 93 -4.55 8.43 21.92
CA SER A 93 -4.51 8.83 20.51
C SER A 93 -3.12 9.30 20.11
N ALA A 94 -2.47 10.13 20.94
CA ALA A 94 -1.10 10.58 20.74
C ALA A 94 -0.12 9.39 20.69
N ASP A 95 -0.23 8.44 21.63
CA ASP A 95 0.59 7.22 21.64
C ASP A 95 0.47 6.46 20.31
N SER A 96 -0.76 6.32 19.79
CA SER A 96 -1.03 5.57 18.56
C SER A 96 -0.46 6.29 17.33
N LEU A 97 -0.65 7.61 17.24
CA LEU A 97 -0.13 8.42 16.15
C LEU A 97 1.41 8.38 16.10
N VAL A 98 2.08 8.59 17.24
CA VAL A 98 3.55 8.56 17.33
C VAL A 98 4.08 7.17 16.97
N THR A 99 3.41 6.10 17.43
CA THR A 99 3.76 4.72 17.06
C THR A 99 3.68 4.52 15.56
N GLU A 100 2.61 4.97 14.90
CA GLU A 100 2.43 4.81 13.45
C GLU A 100 3.46 5.60 12.64
N VAL A 101 3.75 6.84 13.07
CA VAL A 101 4.75 7.71 12.44
C VAL A 101 6.13 7.05 12.49
N TYR A 102 6.58 6.60 13.67
CA TYR A 102 7.88 5.95 13.80
C TYR A 102 7.92 4.59 13.13
N THR A 103 6.86 3.77 13.20
CA THR A 103 6.83 2.48 12.50
C THR A 103 6.98 2.68 11.00
N SER A 104 6.32 3.69 10.43
CA SER A 104 6.43 4.03 9.02
C SER A 104 7.84 4.52 8.65
N TRP A 105 8.41 5.40 9.47
CA TRP A 105 9.76 5.94 9.27
C TRP A 105 10.84 4.85 9.38
N LEU A 106 10.77 4.00 10.42
CA LEU A 106 11.68 2.87 10.64
C LEU A 106 11.62 1.86 9.49
N THR A 107 10.42 1.53 9.01
CA THR A 107 10.23 0.65 7.85
C THR A 107 10.87 1.23 6.59
N LEU A 108 10.75 2.54 6.37
CA LEU A 108 11.38 3.23 5.24
C LEU A 108 12.91 3.23 5.38
N SER A 109 13.42 3.56 6.57
CA SER A 109 14.85 3.60 6.87
C SER A 109 15.50 2.22 6.65
N GLN A 110 14.90 1.16 7.21
CA GLN A 110 15.36 -0.21 6.98
C GLN A 110 15.34 -0.61 5.52
N LYS A 111 14.32 -0.21 4.77
CA LYS A 111 14.24 -0.51 3.34
C LYS A 111 15.39 0.16 2.57
N ILE A 112 15.71 1.42 2.89
CA ILE A 112 16.82 2.13 2.26
C ILE A 112 18.16 1.47 2.65
N LYS A 113 18.34 1.12 3.93
CA LYS A 113 19.52 0.39 4.43
C LYS A 113 19.71 -0.96 3.71
N LYS A 114 18.67 -1.79 3.65
CA LYS A 114 18.70 -3.07 2.90
C LYS A 114 18.98 -2.88 1.40
N GLN A 115 18.48 -1.80 0.79
CA GLN A 115 18.80 -1.47 -0.60
C GLN A 115 20.26 -1.06 -0.78
N LYS A 116 20.83 -0.33 0.17
CA LYS A 116 22.25 0.03 0.19
C LYS A 116 23.10 -1.24 0.31
N GLU A 117 22.87 -2.03 1.36
CA GLU A 117 23.59 -3.29 1.62
C GLU A 117 23.52 -4.25 0.43
N GLY A 118 22.34 -4.42 -0.19
CA GLY A 118 22.19 -5.27 -1.37
C GLY A 118 22.97 -4.76 -2.59
N LYS A 119 23.12 -3.44 -2.75
CA LYS A 119 23.92 -2.85 -3.83
C LYS A 119 25.42 -2.90 -3.54
N GLU A 120 25.83 -2.70 -2.30
CA GLU A 120 27.22 -2.87 -1.86
C GLU A 120 27.66 -4.32 -2.01
N TYR A 121 26.81 -5.27 -1.58
CA TYR A 121 27.04 -6.69 -1.80
C TYR A 121 27.18 -7.02 -3.29
N PHE A 122 26.30 -6.49 -4.13
CA PHE A 122 26.40 -6.69 -5.58
C PHE A 122 27.69 -6.07 -6.16
N LEU A 123 28.09 -4.89 -5.70
CA LEU A 123 29.29 -4.22 -6.20
C LEU A 123 30.57 -4.95 -5.78
N ASN A 124 30.65 -5.37 -4.52
CA ASN A 124 31.89 -5.90 -3.92
C ASN A 124 32.06 -7.40 -4.19
N ASN A 125 30.97 -8.17 -4.15
CA ASN A 125 31.04 -9.64 -4.21
C ASN A 125 30.67 -10.20 -5.58
N ILE A 126 29.80 -9.53 -6.36
CA ILE A 126 29.26 -10.09 -7.61
C ILE A 126 29.84 -9.42 -8.86
N LEU A 127 30.00 -8.09 -8.87
CA LEU A 127 30.43 -7.34 -10.05
C LEU A 127 31.96 -7.38 -10.23
N LYS A 128 32.53 -8.58 -10.18
CA LYS A 128 33.96 -8.87 -10.42
C LYS A 128 34.22 -9.10 -11.91
N SER A 129 35.37 -8.63 -12.40
CA SER A 129 35.79 -8.89 -13.79
C SER A 129 36.11 -10.36 -14.01
N ASP A 130 36.12 -10.82 -15.24
CA ASP A 130 36.48 -12.21 -15.57
C ASP A 130 37.92 -12.53 -15.11
N VAL A 131 38.82 -11.56 -15.18
CA VAL A 131 40.20 -11.68 -14.66
C VAL A 131 40.22 -11.78 -13.13
N GLU A 132 39.43 -10.97 -12.44
CA GLU A 132 39.34 -11.01 -10.97
C GLU A 132 38.74 -12.35 -10.49
N LEU A 133 37.74 -12.89 -11.19
CA LEU A 133 37.14 -14.19 -10.86
C LEU A 133 38.13 -15.35 -11.05
N VAL A 134 38.90 -15.34 -12.14
CA VAL A 134 39.95 -16.34 -12.41
C VAL A 134 41.06 -16.29 -11.35
N GLN A 135 41.46 -15.08 -10.93
CA GLN A 135 42.45 -14.88 -9.87
C GLN A 135 41.95 -15.36 -8.51
N GLU A 136 40.66 -15.15 -8.21
CA GLU A 136 40.08 -15.54 -6.92
C GLU A 136 39.84 -17.05 -6.82
N SER A 137 39.42 -17.70 -7.92
CA SER A 137 39.20 -19.15 -7.93
C SER A 137 40.45 -19.97 -8.21
N ASN A 138 41.57 -19.36 -8.62
CA ASN A 138 42.76 -20.05 -9.15
C ASN A 138 42.43 -21.09 -10.26
N CYS A 139 41.35 -20.84 -11.01
CA CYS A 139 40.84 -21.75 -12.03
C CYS A 139 40.67 -20.98 -13.34
N ASP A 140 40.75 -21.67 -14.47
CA ASP A 140 40.53 -21.03 -15.77
C ASP A 140 39.07 -20.59 -15.96
N LEU A 141 38.87 -19.66 -16.90
CA LEU A 141 37.54 -19.12 -17.20
C LEU A 141 36.57 -20.21 -17.66
N GLN A 142 37.06 -21.23 -18.37
CA GLN A 142 36.23 -22.31 -18.89
C GLN A 142 35.68 -23.20 -17.78
N THR A 143 36.49 -23.49 -16.75
CA THR A 143 36.04 -24.23 -15.56
C THR A 143 34.95 -23.46 -14.81
N ILE A 144 35.07 -22.14 -14.70
CA ILE A 144 34.02 -21.28 -14.10
C ILE A 144 32.74 -21.34 -14.94
N ARG A 145 32.84 -21.29 -16.28
CA ARG A 145 31.69 -21.38 -17.20
C ARG A 145 31.01 -22.75 -17.14
N CYS A 146 31.76 -23.84 -17.14
CA CYS A 146 31.23 -25.20 -16.99
C CYS A 146 30.47 -25.34 -15.67
N LYS A 147 31.07 -24.89 -14.56
CA LYS A 147 30.41 -24.93 -13.25
C LYS A 147 29.15 -24.05 -13.21
N ALA A 148 29.16 -22.91 -13.87
CA ALA A 148 27.98 -22.04 -14.02
C ALA A 148 26.86 -22.73 -14.82
N GLN A 149 27.21 -23.47 -15.88
CA GLN A 149 26.27 -24.27 -16.66
C GLN A 149 25.61 -25.36 -15.79
N ASP A 150 26.41 -26.06 -14.98
CA ASP A 150 25.92 -27.10 -14.06
C ASP A 150 24.91 -26.52 -13.06
N ILE A 151 25.21 -25.37 -12.46
CA ILE A 151 24.33 -24.71 -11.48
C ILE A 151 23.04 -24.20 -12.13
N LEU A 152 23.10 -23.72 -13.38
CA LEU A 152 21.90 -23.30 -14.13
C LEU A 152 20.97 -24.47 -14.47
N SER A 153 21.50 -25.68 -14.64
CA SER A 153 20.70 -26.85 -15.02
C SER A 153 19.73 -27.28 -13.92
N GLN A 154 20.16 -27.23 -12.65
CA GLN A 154 19.36 -27.65 -11.49
C GLN A 154 19.59 -26.75 -10.25
N PRO A 155 19.20 -25.47 -10.30
CA PRO A 155 19.53 -24.48 -9.26
C PRO A 155 18.88 -24.76 -7.91
N LYS A 156 17.72 -25.42 -7.88
CA LYS A 156 17.01 -25.77 -6.63
C LYS A 156 17.61 -26.98 -5.94
N GLU A 157 17.93 -28.03 -6.69
CA GLU A 157 18.56 -29.24 -6.16
C GLU A 157 19.96 -28.92 -5.62
N PHE A 158 20.69 -28.04 -6.31
CA PHE A 158 21.99 -27.55 -5.83
C PHE A 158 21.89 -26.77 -4.51
N LEU A 159 20.87 -25.91 -4.37
CA LEU A 159 20.61 -25.19 -3.11
C LEU A 159 20.32 -26.18 -1.96
N GLU A 160 19.47 -27.19 -2.20
CA GLU A 160 19.12 -28.21 -1.21
C GLU A 160 20.35 -29.02 -0.75
N GLN A 161 21.22 -29.39 -1.68
CA GLN A 161 22.47 -30.10 -1.39
C GLN A 161 23.40 -29.29 -0.47
N ILE A 162 23.56 -27.99 -0.73
CA ILE A 162 24.41 -27.11 0.09
C ILE A 162 23.82 -26.93 1.49
N THR A 163 22.50 -26.71 1.60
CA THR A 163 21.84 -26.54 2.90
C THR A 163 21.89 -27.79 3.77
N ASN A 164 21.84 -28.98 3.19
CA ASN A 164 21.96 -30.24 3.92
C ASN A 164 23.41 -30.53 4.36
N HIS A 165 24.41 -30.08 3.60
CA HIS A 165 25.83 -30.29 3.93
C HIS A 165 26.30 -29.40 5.10
N ASP A 166 25.80 -28.16 5.21
CA ASP A 166 26.10 -27.25 6.34
C ASP A 166 25.42 -27.69 7.65
N ALA A 167 24.25 -28.31 7.59
CA ALA A 167 23.58 -28.89 8.77
C ALA A 167 24.38 -30.05 9.39
N VAL A 168 25.08 -30.85 8.57
CA VAL A 168 25.93 -31.97 9.02
C VAL A 168 27.28 -31.48 9.58
N LEU A 169 27.83 -30.37 9.08
CA LEU A 169 29.07 -29.79 9.60
C LEU A 169 28.90 -29.12 10.97
N ASN A 170 27.72 -28.58 11.27
CA ASN A 170 27.44 -27.94 12.57
C ASN A 170 27.19 -28.96 13.70
N GLN A 171 26.83 -30.21 13.39
CA GLN A 171 26.76 -31.30 14.37
C GLN A 171 28.14 -31.88 14.72
N THR A 172 29.13 -31.79 13.82
CA THR A 172 30.47 -32.35 14.04
C THR A 172 31.44 -31.41 14.77
N LYS A 173 31.11 -30.11 14.88
CA LYS A 173 31.89 -29.14 15.68
C LYS A 173 31.49 -29.06 17.16
N SER A 174 30.30 -29.54 17.56
CA SER A 174 29.89 -29.62 18.97
C SER A 174 30.41 -30.88 19.68
N ALA A 175 30.89 -31.88 18.94
CA ALA A 175 31.42 -33.14 19.48
C ALA A 175 32.93 -33.11 19.79
N ARG A 176 33.67 -32.07 19.38
CA ARG A 176 35.15 -31.98 19.54
C ARG A 176 35.65 -30.89 20.52
N LYS A 177 34.77 -30.36 21.36
CA LYS A 177 35.13 -29.47 22.49
C LYS A 177 34.69 -30.02 23.86
N LYS A 178 34.67 -31.35 24.00
CA LYS A 178 34.74 -32.04 25.29
C LYS A 178 36.07 -32.79 25.29
N VAL A 179 36.96 -32.38 26.20
CA VAL A 179 38.26 -32.95 26.60
C VAL A 179 39.35 -31.87 26.49
N GLN A 180 39.28 -30.89 27.40
CA GLN A 180 40.37 -30.47 28.30
C GLN A 180 39.96 -29.16 29.01
N ASN A 181 40.18 -29.17 30.31
CA ASN A 181 40.09 -28.08 31.30
C ASN A 181 38.71 -27.75 31.88
N SER A 182 38.42 -28.53 32.92
CA SER A 182 37.68 -28.13 34.12
C SER A 182 38.36 -26.96 34.85
N SER A 183 37.51 -26.17 35.53
CA SER A 183 37.77 -25.14 36.55
C SER A 183 37.86 -23.66 36.09
N ASN A 184 36.86 -22.92 36.58
CA ASN A 184 36.78 -21.47 36.80
C ASN A 184 36.83 -20.54 35.58
N GLU A 185 35.65 -20.12 35.10
CA GLU A 185 35.21 -18.72 35.18
C GLU A 185 33.73 -18.58 34.76
N ILE A 186 32.95 -18.04 35.70
CA ILE A 186 31.54 -17.66 35.56
C ILE A 186 31.54 -16.24 34.96
N ASN A 187 30.69 -16.01 33.94
CA ASN A 187 30.38 -14.74 33.25
C ASN A 187 31.07 -14.49 31.88
N ALA A 188 30.74 -15.29 30.85
CA ALA A 188 30.86 -14.86 29.44
C ALA A 188 30.15 -15.80 28.45
N SER A 189 28.84 -16.02 28.58
CA SER A 189 28.07 -16.82 27.59
C SER A 189 26.57 -16.54 27.63
N LYS A 190 26.15 -15.34 27.21
CA LYS A 190 24.74 -15.00 26.93
C LYS A 190 24.54 -14.04 25.75
N GLN A 191 25.41 -14.09 24.73
CA GLN A 191 25.35 -13.13 23.60
C GLN A 191 25.42 -13.72 22.18
N ARG A 192 25.26 -15.02 21.97
CA ARG A 192 25.27 -15.58 20.59
C ARG A 192 24.21 -16.65 20.32
N GLU A 193 22.99 -16.42 20.77
CA GLU A 193 21.80 -17.12 20.27
C GLU A 193 20.63 -16.14 20.35
N ASN A 194 20.53 -15.23 19.38
CA ASN A 194 19.31 -14.46 19.08
C ASN A 194 19.57 -13.57 17.85
N SER A 195 19.62 -14.18 16.68
CA SER A 195 19.30 -13.49 15.43
C SER A 195 18.53 -14.43 14.52
N ASP A 196 17.53 -15.10 15.07
CA ASP A 196 16.55 -15.83 14.29
C ASP A 196 15.57 -14.78 13.75
N TYR A 197 15.91 -14.25 12.58
CA TYR A 197 15.06 -13.32 11.85
C TYR A 197 13.81 -14.08 11.41
N GLN A 198 12.69 -13.82 12.08
CA GLN A 198 11.35 -14.09 11.56
C GLN A 198 11.11 -13.23 10.31
N GLU A 199 11.61 -13.70 9.18
CA GLU A 199 11.08 -13.33 7.87
C GLU A 199 9.66 -13.89 7.77
N ASN A 200 8.67 -13.02 8.05
CA ASN A 200 7.33 -13.17 7.51
C ASN A 200 7.39 -12.98 5.99
N VAL A 201 7.92 -13.98 5.28
CA VAL A 201 7.81 -14.12 3.83
C VAL A 201 6.60 -14.99 3.56
N ASP A 202 5.65 -14.43 2.82
CA ASP A 202 4.51 -15.11 2.20
C ASP A 202 4.98 -16.43 1.56
N LYS A 203 4.71 -17.58 2.18
CA LYS A 203 5.15 -18.94 1.77
C LYS A 203 4.61 -19.44 0.41
N ASN A 204 4.08 -18.59 -0.47
CA ASN A 204 3.38 -19.00 -1.69
C ASN A 204 3.75 -18.21 -2.96
N ILE A 205 4.93 -17.58 -3.04
CA ILE A 205 5.44 -17.00 -4.29
C ILE A 205 6.59 -17.89 -4.80
N PRO A 206 6.57 -18.37 -6.06
CA PRO A 206 7.70 -19.13 -6.60
C PRO A 206 8.95 -18.25 -6.64
N GLU A 207 10.00 -18.66 -5.93
CA GLU A 207 11.28 -17.96 -5.89
C GLU A 207 11.87 -17.83 -7.29
N THR A 208 12.36 -16.64 -7.62
CA THR A 208 12.98 -16.37 -8.92
C THR A 208 14.37 -17.00 -8.99
N LEU A 209 14.82 -17.41 -10.19
CA LEU A 209 16.16 -18.00 -10.40
C LEU A 209 17.27 -17.13 -9.79
N THR A 210 17.17 -15.81 -9.95
CA THR A 210 18.13 -14.87 -9.39
C THR A 210 18.15 -14.89 -7.87
N GLU A 211 17.00 -14.99 -7.19
CA GLU A 211 16.94 -15.11 -5.72
C GLU A 211 17.62 -16.40 -5.24
N ILE A 212 17.43 -17.51 -5.96
CA ILE A 212 18.09 -18.79 -5.67
C ILE A 212 19.61 -18.67 -5.82
N LEU A 213 20.09 -18.05 -6.90
CA LEU A 213 21.52 -17.81 -7.12
C LEU A 213 22.14 -16.90 -6.03
N TYR A 214 21.45 -15.84 -5.60
CA TYR A 214 21.91 -15.02 -4.48
C TYR A 214 22.02 -15.80 -3.16
N LYS A 215 21.12 -16.77 -2.92
CA LYS A 215 21.21 -17.65 -1.75
C LYS A 215 22.40 -18.60 -1.86
N ILE A 216 22.60 -19.24 -3.01
CA ILE A 216 23.76 -20.12 -3.26
C ILE A 216 25.06 -19.35 -3.01
N HIS A 217 25.23 -18.16 -3.58
CA HIS A 217 26.44 -17.35 -3.37
C HIS A 217 26.68 -17.00 -1.89
N LYS A 218 25.63 -16.82 -1.08
CA LYS A 218 25.77 -16.47 0.35
C LYS A 218 26.08 -17.65 1.24
N ILE A 219 25.61 -18.84 0.89
CA ILE A 219 25.71 -20.04 1.74
C ILE A 219 26.98 -20.83 1.39
N THR A 220 27.29 -20.97 0.11
CA THR A 220 28.40 -21.81 -0.34
C THR A 220 29.75 -21.29 0.17
N GLN A 221 30.57 -22.18 0.73
CA GLN A 221 31.96 -21.89 1.12
C GLN A 221 32.98 -22.19 0.00
N ASP A 222 32.57 -22.94 -1.03
CA ASP A 222 33.39 -23.22 -2.21
C ASP A 222 33.57 -21.98 -3.09
N ILE A 223 34.82 -21.53 -3.21
CA ILE A 223 35.23 -20.34 -3.95
C ILE A 223 34.90 -20.47 -5.44
N LEU A 224 35.08 -21.66 -6.03
CA LEU A 224 34.78 -21.89 -7.44
C LEU A 224 33.29 -21.74 -7.72
N THR A 225 32.44 -22.32 -6.87
CA THR A 225 30.99 -22.18 -6.93
C THR A 225 30.55 -20.73 -6.69
N GLN A 226 31.16 -20.01 -5.75
CA GLN A 226 30.87 -18.58 -5.56
C GLN A 226 31.21 -17.77 -6.82
N CYS A 227 32.37 -18.01 -7.43
CA CYS A 227 32.80 -17.32 -8.66
C CYS A 227 31.89 -17.64 -9.85
N ALA A 228 31.47 -18.90 -10.00
CA ALA A 228 30.53 -19.33 -11.04
C ALA A 228 29.16 -18.65 -10.88
N VAL A 229 28.65 -18.54 -9.65
CA VAL A 229 27.38 -17.86 -9.38
C VAL A 229 27.50 -16.34 -9.56
N ALA A 230 28.62 -15.73 -9.15
CA ALA A 230 28.89 -14.32 -9.41
C ALA A 230 28.91 -14.02 -10.92
N TYR A 231 29.56 -14.89 -11.72
CA TYR A 231 29.59 -14.83 -13.17
C TYR A 231 28.16 -14.87 -13.76
N LEU A 232 27.33 -15.81 -13.31
CA LEU A 232 25.93 -15.91 -13.74
C LEU A 232 25.12 -14.64 -13.42
N ILE A 233 25.19 -14.15 -12.18
CA ILE A 233 24.40 -12.98 -11.76
C ILE A 233 24.89 -11.72 -12.51
N LYS A 234 26.20 -11.59 -12.75
CA LYS A 234 26.79 -10.51 -13.56
C LYS A 234 26.22 -10.53 -14.99
N ASN A 235 26.11 -11.70 -15.60
CA ASN A 235 25.70 -11.91 -16.99
C ASN A 235 24.20 -12.23 -17.16
N HIS A 236 23.34 -11.77 -16.25
CA HIS A 236 21.89 -11.91 -16.36
C HIS A 236 21.40 -13.38 -16.40
N ASN A 237 22.07 -14.25 -15.63
CA ASN A 237 21.85 -15.69 -15.56
C ASN A 237 22.13 -16.42 -16.89
N GLN A 238 23.08 -15.92 -17.68
CA GLN A 238 23.50 -16.52 -18.95
C GLN A 238 25.00 -16.80 -18.93
N VAL A 239 25.40 -17.85 -19.64
CA VAL A 239 26.79 -18.14 -19.97
C VAL A 239 27.02 -17.66 -21.40
N SER A 240 28.07 -16.86 -21.60
CA SER A 240 28.40 -16.26 -22.89
C SER A 240 29.81 -16.67 -23.28
N ASP A 241 29.99 -17.06 -24.55
CA ASP A 241 31.31 -17.41 -25.08
C ASP A 241 32.15 -16.17 -25.41
N LEU A 242 31.50 -15.03 -25.62
CA LEU A 242 32.12 -13.74 -25.96
C LEU A 242 33.00 -13.21 -24.82
N GLU A 243 34.07 -12.51 -25.19
CA GLU A 243 34.96 -11.81 -24.27
C GLU A 243 34.23 -10.67 -23.53
N GLU A 244 34.69 -10.40 -22.30
CA GLU A 244 34.09 -9.38 -21.43
C GLU A 244 34.33 -7.96 -21.95
N ASP A 245 33.25 -7.18 -22.12
CA ASP A 245 33.35 -5.75 -22.41
C ASP A 245 33.70 -4.96 -21.13
N ILE A 246 35.01 -4.69 -20.98
CA ILE A 246 35.58 -3.94 -19.85
C ILE A 246 34.98 -2.53 -19.74
N LYS A 247 34.65 -1.86 -20.86
CA LYS A 247 34.07 -0.50 -20.83
C LYS A 247 32.66 -0.54 -20.26
N LYS A 248 31.85 -1.52 -20.66
CA LYS A 248 30.49 -1.73 -20.14
C LYS A 248 30.51 -2.11 -18.66
N LEU A 249 31.46 -2.92 -18.22
CA LEU A 249 31.64 -3.26 -16.80
C LEU A 249 32.02 -2.04 -15.96
N LYS A 250 32.99 -1.23 -16.39
CA LYS A 250 33.38 0.02 -15.71
C LYS A 250 32.22 1.01 -15.61
N LYS A 251 31.41 1.13 -16.67
CA LYS A 251 30.18 1.93 -16.66
C LYS A 251 29.17 1.39 -15.63
N ARG A 252 28.96 0.08 -15.56
CA ARG A 252 28.05 -0.54 -14.59
C ARG A 252 28.54 -0.37 -13.14
N ARG A 253 29.86 -0.46 -12.89
CA ARG A 253 30.48 -0.17 -11.57
C ARG A 253 30.23 1.26 -11.13
N THR A 254 30.55 2.24 -12.00
CA THR A 254 30.34 3.66 -11.71
C THR A 254 28.86 3.99 -11.48
N GLU A 255 27.94 3.44 -12.28
CA GLU A 255 26.49 3.58 -12.05
C GLU A 255 26.05 3.03 -10.68
N LYS A 256 26.60 1.89 -10.25
CA LYS A 256 26.29 1.30 -8.94
C LYS A 256 26.87 2.11 -7.78
N GLN A 257 28.10 2.61 -7.90
CA GLN A 257 28.71 3.50 -6.91
C GLN A 257 27.91 4.79 -6.74
N VAL A 258 27.50 5.42 -7.85
CA VAL A 258 26.63 6.62 -7.80
C VAL A 258 25.29 6.29 -7.12
N GLN A 259 24.72 5.11 -7.36
CA GLN A 259 23.50 4.69 -6.70
C GLN A 259 23.67 4.44 -5.19
N ILE A 260 24.80 3.86 -4.77
CA ILE A 260 25.13 3.67 -3.34
C ILE A 260 25.30 5.04 -2.68
N LYS A 261 26.10 5.93 -3.27
CA LYS A 261 26.29 7.29 -2.77
C LYS A 261 24.97 8.06 -2.63
N ARG A 262 24.06 7.93 -3.60
CA ARG A 262 22.70 8.50 -3.50
C ARG A 262 21.89 7.92 -2.34
N LEU A 263 22.00 6.61 -2.08
CA LEU A 263 21.31 5.98 -0.94
C LEU A 263 21.94 6.42 0.39
N GLU A 264 23.26 6.60 0.45
CA GLU A 264 23.96 7.15 1.62
C GLU A 264 23.52 8.57 1.91
N GLU A 265 23.49 9.43 0.90
CA GLU A 265 22.94 10.79 1.01
C GLU A 265 21.47 10.75 1.46
N GLN A 266 20.67 9.78 0.99
CA GLN A 266 19.28 9.63 1.44
C GLN A 266 19.17 9.18 2.90
N ILE A 267 20.06 8.32 3.38
CA ILE A 267 20.10 7.90 4.79
C ILE A 267 20.50 9.09 5.67
N GLN A 268 21.54 9.83 5.28
CA GLN A 268 21.99 11.03 6.00
C GLN A 268 20.90 12.12 6.01
N LYS A 269 20.21 12.31 4.88
CA LYS A 269 19.09 13.25 4.75
C LYS A 269 17.76 12.73 5.30
N ASN A 270 17.68 11.47 5.75
CA ASN A 270 16.45 10.91 6.30
C ASN A 270 16.21 11.52 7.69
N LYS A 271 15.66 12.74 7.69
CA LYS A 271 15.40 13.49 8.91
C LYS A 271 14.43 12.72 9.82
N LEU A 272 14.62 12.89 11.11
CA LEU A 272 13.70 12.36 12.11
C LEU A 272 12.29 12.92 11.88
N PRO A 273 11.24 12.16 12.26
CA PRO A 273 9.89 12.66 12.16
C PRO A 273 9.70 13.93 12.99
N ASN A 274 9.50 15.05 12.29
CA ASN A 274 9.25 16.33 12.92
C ASN A 274 7.75 16.53 13.16
N GLY A 275 7.41 17.04 14.35
CA GLY A 275 6.04 17.45 14.68
C GLY A 275 5.59 18.70 13.89
N ARG A 276 4.27 18.95 13.87
CA ARG A 276 3.67 20.18 13.32
C ARG A 276 4.09 21.40 14.11
N ASP A 277 4.41 22.48 13.38
CA ASP A 277 4.59 23.81 13.95
C ASP A 277 3.27 24.58 13.84
N ILE A 278 2.53 24.64 14.95
CA ILE A 278 1.25 25.38 15.03
C ILE A 278 1.48 26.82 15.48
N THR A 279 2.50 27.06 16.32
CA THR A 279 2.82 28.40 16.84
C THR A 279 3.60 29.23 15.83
N GLY A 280 4.19 28.59 14.82
CA GLY A 280 5.05 29.25 13.83
C GLY A 280 6.43 29.57 14.40
N GLU A 281 6.79 29.03 15.57
CA GLU A 281 8.08 29.30 16.22
C GLU A 281 9.26 28.88 15.35
N ARG A 282 9.17 27.74 14.66
CA ARG A 282 10.26 27.30 13.77
C ARG A 282 10.35 28.18 12.54
N TYR A 283 9.21 28.61 12.02
CA TYR A 283 9.17 29.56 10.91
C TYR A 283 9.81 30.89 11.34
N ASN A 284 9.41 31.45 12.48
CA ASN A 284 9.92 32.71 13.00
C ASN A 284 11.42 32.61 13.32
N HIS A 285 11.86 31.53 13.98
CA HIS A 285 13.28 31.32 14.27
C HIS A 285 14.11 31.15 12.99
N ALA A 286 13.60 30.44 11.97
CA ALA A 286 14.30 30.32 10.69
C ALA A 286 14.37 31.67 9.95
N PHE A 287 13.30 32.47 10.04
CA PHE A 287 13.25 33.82 9.48
C PHE A 287 14.24 34.75 10.18
N ASP A 288 14.24 34.76 11.51
CA ASP A 288 15.16 35.55 12.34
C ASP A 288 16.62 35.16 12.10
N ASN A 289 16.91 33.86 11.97
CA ASN A 289 18.23 33.38 11.60
C ASN A 289 18.66 33.88 10.22
N LEU A 290 17.78 33.85 9.21
CA LEU A 290 18.11 34.34 7.87
C LEU A 290 18.35 35.85 7.82
N ILE A 291 17.70 36.62 8.70
CA ILE A 291 17.90 38.07 8.79
C ILE A 291 19.17 38.41 9.56
N ASN A 292 19.41 37.73 10.68
CA ASN A 292 20.39 38.15 11.67
C ASN A 292 21.69 37.33 11.66
N GLN A 293 21.73 36.19 10.95
CA GLN A 293 22.86 35.26 10.98
C GLN A 293 23.31 34.85 9.56
N VAL A 294 24.61 34.61 9.42
CA VAL A 294 25.18 33.99 8.22
C VAL A 294 25.22 32.48 8.44
N PRO A 295 24.61 31.66 7.57
CA PRO A 295 24.66 30.20 7.70
C PRO A 295 26.11 29.70 7.67
N GLN A 296 26.44 28.77 8.55
CA GLN A 296 27.78 28.19 8.63
C GLN A 296 28.06 27.26 7.43
N ASN A 297 27.02 26.63 6.88
CA ASN A 297 27.15 25.75 5.73
C ASN A 297 25.88 25.76 4.84
N ASN A 298 26.01 25.15 3.65
CA ASN A 298 24.91 25.05 2.70
C ASN A 298 23.74 24.19 3.21
N GLU A 299 23.99 23.29 4.16
CA GLU A 299 22.95 22.43 4.73
C GLU A 299 22.04 23.24 5.65
N GLU A 300 22.61 24.00 6.57
CA GLU A 300 21.93 24.91 7.49
C GLU A 300 21.11 25.95 6.73
N PHE A 301 21.68 26.56 5.69
CA PHE A 301 20.93 27.45 4.81
C PHE A 301 19.74 26.73 4.15
N ALA A 302 19.95 25.52 3.65
CA ALA A 302 18.88 24.71 3.08
C ALA A 302 17.82 24.32 4.12
N GLU A 303 18.19 24.15 5.40
CA GLU A 303 17.24 23.89 6.49
C GLU A 303 16.39 25.12 6.80
N TRP A 304 16.99 26.31 6.85
CA TRP A 304 16.28 27.57 7.08
C TRP A 304 15.29 27.83 5.92
N ILE A 305 15.76 27.70 4.68
CA ILE A 305 14.92 27.85 3.49
C ILE A 305 13.82 26.77 3.45
N ALA A 306 14.13 25.51 3.76
CA ALA A 306 13.11 24.46 3.82
C ALA A 306 12.04 24.77 4.88
N SER A 307 12.45 25.32 6.03
CA SER A 307 11.52 25.69 7.10
C SER A 307 10.61 26.87 6.70
N LEU A 308 11.13 27.84 5.94
CA LEU A 308 10.34 28.94 5.37
C LEU A 308 9.40 28.52 4.23
N LEU A 309 9.88 27.64 3.34
CA LEU A 309 9.08 27.16 2.20
C LEU A 309 7.96 26.21 2.65
N ASN A 310 8.11 25.58 3.81
CA ASN A 310 7.05 24.76 4.38
C ASN A 310 5.92 25.65 4.87
N LYS A 311 4.72 25.45 4.32
CA LYS A 311 3.51 26.12 4.78
C LYS A 311 3.30 25.77 6.26
N VAL A 312 3.25 26.79 7.13
CA VAL A 312 2.89 26.62 8.54
C VAL A 312 1.55 25.90 8.61
N SER A 313 1.49 24.85 9.44
CA SER A 313 0.28 24.06 9.59
C SER A 313 -0.48 24.54 10.81
N ASP A 314 -1.36 25.51 10.62
CA ASP A 314 -2.18 26.10 11.69
C ASP A 314 -3.20 25.10 12.31
N LEU A 315 -3.31 23.90 11.74
CA LEU A 315 -4.27 22.89 12.15
C LEU A 315 -3.66 21.88 13.14
N PRO A 316 -4.34 21.59 14.26
CA PRO A 316 -3.90 20.58 15.21
C PRO A 316 -3.93 19.16 14.65
N TYR A 317 -3.19 18.26 15.29
CA TYR A 317 -3.25 16.83 14.97
C TYR A 317 -4.65 16.27 15.22
N PRO A 318 -5.10 15.33 14.37
CA PRO A 318 -6.39 14.68 14.56
C PRO A 318 -6.41 13.81 15.82
N ILE A 319 -7.61 13.54 16.34
CA ILE A 319 -7.83 12.61 17.44
C ILE A 319 -8.58 11.39 16.94
N ASP A 320 -8.05 10.21 17.25
CA ASP A 320 -8.62 8.93 16.85
C ASP A 320 -9.48 8.33 17.96
N TYR A 321 -10.68 7.93 17.57
CA TYR A 321 -11.71 7.29 18.39
C TYR A 321 -12.08 5.93 17.78
N LEU A 322 -12.39 4.95 18.64
CA LEU A 322 -13.02 3.69 18.23
C LEU A 322 -14.53 3.82 18.37
N TYR A 323 -15.29 2.95 17.72
CA TYR A 323 -16.76 2.96 17.79
C TYR A 323 -17.33 2.94 19.22
N SER A 324 -16.62 2.31 20.17
CA SER A 324 -17.01 2.23 21.58
C SER A 324 -16.86 3.55 22.34
N ASP A 325 -16.07 4.48 21.82
CA ASP A 325 -15.79 5.77 22.46
C ASP A 325 -16.80 6.86 22.09
N LEU A 326 -17.77 6.56 21.21
CA LEU A 326 -18.79 7.50 20.78
C LEU A 326 -20.15 7.08 21.33
N THR A 327 -20.90 8.06 21.81
CA THR A 327 -22.32 7.87 22.12
C THR A 327 -23.16 8.61 21.10
N TRP A 328 -24.03 7.86 20.42
CA TRP A 328 -24.94 8.37 19.41
C TRP A 328 -26.35 8.51 19.97
N TYR A 329 -27.00 9.63 19.72
CA TYR A 329 -28.38 9.86 20.14
C TYR A 329 -29.12 10.79 19.16
N LYS A 330 -30.44 10.94 19.35
CA LYS A 330 -31.24 11.95 18.64
C LYS A 330 -31.63 13.03 19.63
N ASN A 331 -31.52 14.29 19.20
CA ASN A 331 -32.08 15.40 19.96
C ASN A 331 -33.60 15.51 19.77
N GLU A 332 -34.23 16.45 20.48
CA GLU A 332 -35.67 16.75 20.40
C GLU A 332 -36.12 17.08 18.96
N GLN A 333 -35.24 17.73 18.19
CA GLN A 333 -35.45 18.05 16.77
C GLN A 333 -35.22 16.85 15.83
N ARG A 334 -35.07 15.63 16.36
CA ARG A 334 -34.78 14.38 15.63
C ARG A 334 -33.49 14.38 14.80
N LYS A 335 -32.58 15.32 15.05
CA LYS A 335 -31.24 15.37 14.45
C LYS A 335 -30.31 14.42 15.18
N ILE A 336 -29.36 13.83 14.44
CA ILE A 336 -28.38 12.90 15.00
C ILE A 336 -27.26 13.71 15.66
N CYS A 337 -27.00 13.41 16.93
CA CYS A 337 -25.95 14.01 17.71
C CYS A 337 -24.99 12.94 18.24
N VAL A 338 -23.76 13.36 18.52
CA VAL A 338 -22.69 12.52 19.05
C VAL A 338 -21.92 13.27 20.11
N TYR A 339 -21.46 12.56 21.14
CA TYR A 339 -20.42 13.05 22.04
C TYR A 339 -19.33 11.98 22.18
N PHE A 340 -18.15 12.42 22.58
CA PHE A 340 -16.93 11.60 22.63
C PHE A 340 -16.56 11.28 24.08
N ASN A 341 -16.07 10.07 24.33
CA ASN A 341 -15.50 9.71 25.62
C ASN A 341 -14.29 10.63 25.93
N GLY A 342 -14.20 11.10 27.18
CA GLY A 342 -13.28 12.19 27.58
C GLY A 342 -13.86 13.59 27.39
N TRP A 343 -14.90 13.74 26.56
CA TRP A 343 -15.61 15.00 26.30
C TRP A 343 -17.14 14.82 26.39
N ALA A 344 -17.60 14.10 27.41
CA ALA A 344 -19.02 13.80 27.59
C ALA A 344 -19.90 15.07 27.74
N LYS A 345 -19.30 16.20 28.16
CA LYS A 345 -19.97 17.50 28.28
C LYS A 345 -20.18 18.20 26.92
N PHE A 346 -19.46 17.78 25.88
CA PHE A 346 -19.49 18.43 24.56
C PHE A 346 -20.36 17.62 23.60
N HIS A 347 -21.47 18.21 23.20
CA HIS A 347 -22.44 17.61 22.31
C HIS A 347 -22.32 18.20 20.90
N PHE A 348 -22.21 17.33 19.90
CA PHE A 348 -22.02 17.73 18.51
C PHE A 348 -23.16 17.24 17.65
N GLN A 349 -23.77 18.14 16.89
CA GLN A 349 -24.76 17.80 15.88
C GLN A 349 -24.06 17.39 14.58
N ILE A 350 -24.44 16.24 14.02
CA ILE A 350 -23.94 15.77 12.73
C ILE A 350 -24.56 16.60 11.60
N CYS A 351 -23.71 17.30 10.84
CA CYS A 351 -24.09 18.04 9.65
C CYS A 351 -23.57 17.29 8.42
N CYS A 352 -24.46 16.53 7.77
CA CYS A 352 -24.13 15.71 6.61
C CYS A 352 -25.15 15.91 5.47
N ASN A 353 -24.71 15.59 4.25
CA ASN A 353 -25.56 15.64 3.08
C ASN A 353 -26.60 14.50 3.10
N LYS A 354 -27.76 14.69 2.45
CA LYS A 354 -28.83 13.66 2.34
C LYS A 354 -28.31 12.30 1.89
N ARG A 355 -27.32 12.28 0.99
CA ARG A 355 -26.68 11.05 0.47
C ARG A 355 -25.91 10.28 1.54
N GLN A 356 -25.40 10.94 2.58
CA GLN A 356 -24.61 10.32 3.65
C GLN A 356 -25.43 10.00 4.89
N LEU A 357 -26.61 10.61 5.04
CA LEU A 357 -27.47 10.48 6.23
C LEU A 357 -27.79 9.04 6.61
N HIS A 358 -27.98 8.15 5.63
CA HIS A 358 -28.28 6.74 5.87
C HIS A 358 -27.15 6.00 6.60
N PHE A 359 -25.87 6.39 6.40
CA PHE A 359 -24.75 5.81 7.13
C PHE A 359 -24.79 6.19 8.62
N PHE A 360 -25.05 7.46 8.93
CA PHE A 360 -25.14 7.93 10.32
C PHE A 360 -26.36 7.36 11.04
N LYS A 361 -27.50 7.19 10.34
CA LYS A 361 -28.65 6.44 10.86
C LYS A 361 -28.26 5.01 11.22
N ARG A 362 -27.49 4.33 10.36
CA ARG A 362 -26.99 2.98 10.63
C ARG A 362 -26.04 2.91 11.82
N PHE A 363 -25.16 3.90 11.99
CA PHE A 363 -24.27 3.96 13.16
C PHE A 363 -25.06 4.13 14.47
N LEU A 364 -26.10 4.96 14.45
CA LEU A 364 -27.01 5.12 15.58
C LEU A 364 -27.79 3.83 15.87
N GLU A 365 -28.32 3.15 14.85
CA GLU A 365 -29.01 1.86 15.01
C GLU A 365 -28.10 0.79 15.63
N ASP A 366 -26.87 0.66 15.13
CA ASP A 366 -25.88 -0.27 15.67
C ASP A 366 -25.53 0.05 17.12
N TYR A 367 -25.35 1.34 17.44
CA TYR A 367 -25.05 1.79 18.80
C TYR A 367 -26.19 1.43 19.77
N LYS A 368 -27.45 1.68 19.38
CA LYS A 368 -28.62 1.36 20.19
C LYS A 368 -28.77 -0.14 20.40
N ALA A 369 -28.67 -0.93 19.33
CA ALA A 369 -28.73 -2.39 19.42
C ALA A 369 -27.63 -2.94 20.33
N LEU A 370 -26.41 -2.40 20.24
CA LEU A 370 -25.30 -2.80 21.12
C LEU A 370 -25.61 -2.45 22.59
N LYS A 371 -26.09 -1.24 22.88
CA LYS A 371 -26.44 -0.79 24.24
C LYS A 371 -27.60 -1.56 24.86
N GLU A 372 -28.59 -1.92 24.06
CA GLU A 372 -29.70 -2.78 24.49
C GLU A 372 -29.20 -4.21 24.78
N SER A 373 -28.33 -4.75 23.91
CA SER A 373 -27.73 -6.09 24.10
C SER A 373 -26.79 -6.19 25.30
N GLU A 374 -26.21 -5.08 25.77
CA GLU A 374 -25.40 -5.05 26.99
C GLU A 374 -26.24 -5.35 28.25
N LYS A 375 -27.53 -5.00 28.22
CA LYS A 375 -28.48 -5.19 29.33
C LYS A 375 -29.33 -6.45 29.20
N GLY A 376 -29.43 -7.02 28.00
CA GLY A 376 -30.21 -8.23 27.73
C GLY A 376 -29.41 -9.53 27.85
N GLU A 377 -30.11 -10.66 27.75
CA GLU A 377 -29.50 -12.00 27.73
C GLU A 377 -28.71 -12.26 26.43
N ILE A 378 -29.19 -11.74 25.31
CA ILE A 378 -28.59 -11.88 23.98
C ILE A 378 -27.54 -10.77 23.78
N LYS A 379 -26.27 -11.11 23.98
CA LYS A 379 -25.15 -10.17 23.78
C LYS A 379 -24.69 -10.14 22.33
N LEU A 380 -24.59 -8.94 21.75
CA LEU A 380 -24.06 -8.74 20.40
C LEU A 380 -22.53 -8.55 20.42
N SER A 381 -21.88 -8.98 19.34
CA SER A 381 -20.44 -8.77 19.15
C SER A 381 -20.16 -7.36 18.60
N GLY A 382 -19.39 -6.55 19.33
CA GLY A 382 -18.90 -5.26 18.83
C GLY A 382 -18.07 -5.38 17.54
N SER A 383 -17.54 -6.58 17.28
CA SER A 383 -16.82 -6.91 16.06
C SER A 383 -17.71 -6.86 14.80
N LEU A 384 -19.05 -6.90 14.93
CA LEU A 384 -20.03 -6.81 13.85
C LEU A 384 -20.68 -5.40 13.72
N VAL A 385 -20.17 -4.41 14.46
CA VAL A 385 -20.58 -2.99 14.33
C VAL A 385 -20.01 -2.39 13.04
N THR A 386 -20.84 -1.67 12.29
CA THR A 386 -20.48 -1.10 10.97
C THR A 386 -19.32 -0.12 11.08
N LEU A 387 -19.38 0.75 12.08
CA LEU A 387 -18.37 1.76 12.37
C LEU A 387 -17.12 1.09 12.95
N ARG A 388 -15.94 1.41 12.41
CA ARG A 388 -14.65 0.84 12.84
C ARG A 388 -13.83 1.83 13.63
N SER A 389 -13.56 2.98 13.01
CA SER A 389 -12.81 4.07 13.62
C SER A 389 -13.40 5.40 13.22
N VAL A 390 -13.16 6.39 14.05
CA VAL A 390 -13.58 7.76 13.85
C VAL A 390 -12.39 8.66 14.11
N GLN A 391 -12.17 9.62 13.24
CA GLN A 391 -11.12 10.61 13.39
C GLN A 391 -11.76 11.99 13.43
N LEU A 392 -11.46 12.73 14.48
CA LEU A 392 -11.89 14.10 14.68
C LEU A 392 -10.76 15.05 14.30
N LEU A 393 -11.04 15.97 13.38
CA LEU A 393 -10.02 16.89 12.87
C LEU A 393 -10.61 18.23 12.42
N TRP A 394 -9.77 19.25 12.37
CA TRP A 394 -10.12 20.55 11.81
C TRP A 394 -9.78 20.61 10.33
N GLN A 395 -10.68 21.18 9.54
CA GLN A 395 -10.48 21.45 8.11
C GLN A 395 -10.23 22.95 7.92
N GLN A 396 -9.21 23.28 7.12
CA GLN A 396 -8.85 24.66 6.81
C GLN A 396 -10.02 25.37 6.12
N GLY A 397 -10.45 26.47 6.71
CA GLY A 397 -11.41 27.38 6.09
C GLY A 397 -10.75 28.51 5.30
N GLU A 398 -11.55 29.25 4.55
CA GLU A 398 -11.14 30.47 3.86
C GLU A 398 -11.74 31.66 4.62
N GLY A 399 -10.90 32.59 5.09
CA GLY A 399 -11.34 33.80 5.78
C GLY A 399 -10.37 34.28 6.87
N ALA A 400 -10.55 35.52 7.29
CA ALA A 400 -9.87 36.10 8.45
C ALA A 400 -10.81 36.06 9.65
N GLY A 401 -10.29 35.70 10.83
CA GLY A 401 -11.06 35.61 12.07
C GLY A 401 -10.48 34.60 13.06
N GLU A 402 -11.21 34.34 14.14
CA GLU A 402 -10.79 33.37 15.15
C GLU A 402 -10.67 31.96 14.55
N PRO A 403 -9.63 31.18 14.91
CA PRO A 403 -9.34 29.90 14.26
C PRO A 403 -10.49 28.89 14.31
N TRP A 404 -11.26 28.83 15.41
CA TRP A 404 -12.40 27.92 15.55
C TRP A 404 -13.67 28.37 14.79
N LYS A 405 -13.72 29.64 14.34
CA LYS A 405 -14.79 30.17 13.47
C LYS A 405 -14.45 29.98 12.00
N VAL A 406 -13.19 30.20 11.63
CA VAL A 406 -12.70 30.05 10.25
C VAL A 406 -12.63 28.57 9.88
N ASN A 407 -11.99 27.77 10.72
CA ASN A 407 -11.81 26.34 10.46
C ASN A 407 -13.06 25.56 10.85
N LYS A 408 -13.33 24.48 10.12
CA LYS A 408 -14.52 23.64 10.36
C LYS A 408 -14.13 22.34 11.03
N LEU A 409 -14.76 22.03 12.16
CA LEU A 409 -14.61 20.74 12.81
C LEU A 409 -15.27 19.65 11.94
N ALA A 410 -14.50 18.64 11.59
CA ALA A 410 -14.92 17.55 10.72
C ALA A 410 -14.75 16.19 11.40
N LEU A 411 -15.69 15.30 11.11
CA LEU A 411 -15.69 13.93 11.56
C LEU A 411 -15.50 12.99 10.37
N HIS A 412 -14.41 12.25 10.40
CA HIS A 412 -14.10 11.19 9.43
C HIS A 412 -14.46 9.84 10.05
N CYS A 413 -15.47 9.17 9.50
CA CYS A 413 -15.90 7.86 9.98
C CYS A 413 -15.48 6.78 9.00
N THR A 414 -14.64 5.85 9.44
CA THR A 414 -14.26 4.67 8.67
C THR A 414 -15.14 3.49 9.06
N TYR A 415 -15.75 2.85 8.07
CA TYR A 415 -16.70 1.75 8.26
C TYR A 415 -16.38 0.56 7.35
N ASP A 416 -16.79 -0.63 7.76
CA ASP A 416 -16.73 -1.84 6.92
C ASP A 416 -18.01 -1.93 6.09
N ALA A 417 -17.88 -1.76 4.77
CA ALA A 417 -19.03 -1.73 3.86
C ALA A 417 -19.79 -3.06 3.80
N ARG A 418 -19.14 -4.19 4.15
CA ARG A 418 -19.78 -5.52 4.20
C ARG A 418 -20.87 -5.58 5.27
N LEU A 419 -20.69 -4.85 6.37
CA LEU A 419 -21.63 -4.83 7.50
C LEU A 419 -22.89 -4.00 7.27
N LEU A 420 -23.08 -3.44 6.06
CA LEU A 420 -24.31 -2.73 5.71
C LEU A 420 -25.48 -3.67 5.35
N THR A 421 -25.19 -4.92 5.01
CA THR A 421 -26.14 -5.90 4.48
C THR A 421 -26.12 -7.18 5.30
N ALA A 422 -27.25 -7.89 5.38
CA ALA A 422 -27.34 -9.13 6.15
C ALA A 422 -26.35 -10.19 5.69
N GLU A 423 -26.24 -10.38 4.38
CA GLU A 423 -25.37 -11.36 3.74
C GLU A 423 -23.89 -11.03 3.94
N GLY A 424 -23.53 -9.76 3.82
CA GLY A 424 -22.16 -9.32 4.10
C GLY A 424 -21.79 -9.39 5.59
N THR A 425 -22.75 -9.19 6.51
CA THR A 425 -22.54 -9.43 7.94
C THR A 425 -22.33 -10.90 8.23
N GLU A 426 -23.06 -11.80 7.57
CA GLU A 426 -22.92 -13.24 7.73
C GLU A 426 -21.53 -13.74 7.31
N GLU A 427 -20.99 -13.23 6.20
CA GLU A 427 -19.61 -13.56 5.80
C GLU A 427 -18.57 -13.10 6.82
N VAL A 428 -18.70 -11.86 7.34
CA VAL A 428 -17.78 -11.34 8.36
C VAL A 428 -17.91 -12.14 9.65
N ARG A 429 -19.12 -12.60 9.97
CA ARG A 429 -19.41 -13.46 11.13
C ARG A 429 -18.68 -14.80 10.98
N GLN A 430 -18.83 -15.48 9.84
CA GLN A 430 -18.15 -16.75 9.55
C GLN A 430 -16.62 -16.58 9.58
N GLU A 431 -16.08 -15.56 8.91
CA GLU A 431 -14.64 -15.25 8.92
C GLU A 431 -14.12 -15.10 10.35
N LYS A 432 -14.84 -14.38 11.20
CA LYS A 432 -14.46 -14.17 12.60
C LYS A 432 -14.62 -15.43 13.43
N THR A 433 -15.72 -16.15 13.29
CA THR A 433 -15.94 -17.42 13.97
C THR A 433 -14.83 -18.41 13.66
N ASP A 434 -14.45 -18.57 12.39
CA ASP A 434 -13.35 -19.45 11.97
C ASP A 434 -12.02 -19.03 12.59
N THR A 435 -11.70 -17.72 12.59
CA THR A 435 -10.46 -17.23 13.19
C THR A 435 -10.43 -17.43 14.70
N THR A 436 -11.53 -17.15 15.40
CA THR A 436 -11.62 -17.31 16.85
C THR A 436 -11.65 -18.79 17.23
N GLN A 437 -12.33 -19.65 16.47
CA GLN A 437 -12.34 -21.10 16.71
C GLN A 437 -10.94 -21.70 16.55
N LYS A 438 -10.18 -21.27 15.53
CA LYS A 438 -8.76 -21.67 15.38
C LYS A 438 -7.90 -21.24 16.57
N GLN A 439 -8.12 -20.04 17.11
CA GLN A 439 -7.41 -19.57 18.29
C GLN A 439 -7.78 -20.36 19.55
N VAL A 440 -9.07 -20.69 19.72
CA VAL A 440 -9.56 -21.52 20.84
C VAL A 440 -8.97 -22.92 20.74
N THR A 441 -9.09 -23.59 19.59
CA THR A 441 -8.54 -24.94 19.38
C THR A 441 -7.03 -25.00 19.62
N LYS A 442 -6.30 -23.96 19.18
CA LYS A 442 -4.85 -23.87 19.41
C LYS A 442 -4.51 -23.70 20.90
N ALA A 443 -5.29 -22.92 21.63
CA ALA A 443 -5.08 -22.69 23.05
C ALA A 443 -5.48 -23.91 23.90
N GLU A 444 -6.54 -24.61 23.53
CA GLU A 444 -6.98 -25.86 24.18
C GLU A 444 -6.00 -27.03 23.95
N GLY A 445 -5.27 -27.02 22.83
CA GLY A 445 -4.23 -28.02 22.54
C GLY A 445 -2.90 -27.82 23.29
N ASN A 446 -2.75 -26.74 24.05
CA ASN A 446 -1.57 -26.50 24.88
C ASN A 446 -1.84 -26.97 26.32
N GLU A 447 -1.12 -27.97 26.82
CA GLU A 447 -1.36 -28.55 28.15
C GLU A 447 -0.89 -27.65 29.33
N ASN A 448 -0.03 -26.66 29.07
CA ASN A 448 0.45 -25.69 30.06
C ASN A 448 0.01 -24.27 29.68
N ILE A 449 -1.18 -23.86 30.14
CA ILE A 449 -1.78 -22.55 29.84
C ILE A 449 -1.44 -21.57 30.99
N ASP A 450 -0.80 -20.45 30.67
CA ASP A 450 -0.55 -19.38 31.65
C ASP A 450 -1.85 -18.64 32.05
N SER A 451 -1.85 -17.97 33.20
CA SER A 451 -2.99 -17.20 33.72
C SER A 451 -3.50 -16.12 32.74
N ASP A 452 -2.62 -15.50 31.96
CA ASP A 452 -3.03 -14.52 30.94
C ASP A 452 -3.54 -15.19 29.66
N GLU A 453 -3.02 -16.37 29.32
CA GLU A 453 -3.54 -17.20 28.22
C GLU A 453 -4.93 -17.74 28.55
N GLN A 454 -5.18 -18.14 29.80
CA GLN A 454 -6.50 -18.56 30.27
C GLN A 454 -7.53 -17.43 30.22
N LYS A 455 -7.15 -16.21 30.61
CA LYS A 455 -7.99 -15.03 30.44
C LYS A 455 -8.31 -14.77 28.96
N ASN A 456 -7.34 -14.98 28.08
CA ASN A 456 -7.53 -14.79 26.63
C ASN A 456 -8.44 -15.87 26.04
N LEU A 457 -8.29 -17.13 26.45
CA LEU A 457 -9.17 -18.24 26.08
C LEU A 457 -10.63 -17.95 26.47
N ASN A 458 -10.85 -17.55 27.73
CA ASN A 458 -12.18 -17.19 28.22
C ASN A 458 -12.79 -16.01 27.43
N ARG A 459 -11.98 -15.03 27.03
CA ARG A 459 -12.41 -13.93 26.15
C ARG A 459 -12.80 -14.41 24.76
N ASN A 460 -12.06 -15.35 24.18
CA ASN A 460 -12.33 -15.91 22.86
C ASN A 460 -13.62 -16.75 22.87
N ILE A 461 -13.83 -17.59 23.90
CA ILE A 461 -15.06 -18.36 24.10
C ILE A 461 -16.26 -17.40 24.25
N SER A 462 -16.14 -16.35 25.08
CA SER A 462 -17.19 -15.32 25.20
C SER A 462 -17.43 -14.56 23.90
N SER A 463 -16.41 -14.42 23.05
CA SER A 463 -16.55 -13.77 21.74
C SER A 463 -17.28 -14.65 20.73
N LEU A 464 -17.04 -15.97 20.74
CA LEU A 464 -17.76 -16.94 19.92
C LEU A 464 -19.25 -16.96 20.23
N SER A 465 -19.63 -16.99 21.52
CA SER A 465 -21.05 -16.95 21.90
C SER A 465 -21.75 -15.68 21.43
N ARG A 466 -21.06 -14.53 21.47
CA ARG A 466 -21.58 -13.24 20.95
C ARG A 466 -21.65 -13.18 19.43
N LEU A 467 -20.81 -13.92 18.72
CA LEU A 467 -20.81 -14.00 17.25
C LEU A 467 -21.97 -14.84 16.70
N ASN A 468 -22.66 -15.62 17.53
CA ASN A 468 -23.89 -16.30 17.12
C ASN A 468 -25.06 -15.33 16.91
N ASN A 469 -24.99 -14.15 17.53
CA ASN A 469 -26.02 -13.11 17.41
C ASN A 469 -25.63 -12.10 16.34
N SER A 470 -26.59 -11.72 15.49
CA SER A 470 -26.37 -10.78 14.39
C SER A 470 -27.22 -9.52 14.54
N PHE A 471 -26.73 -8.42 13.97
CA PHE A 471 -27.48 -7.18 13.89
C PHE A 471 -28.60 -7.31 12.84
N ALA A 472 -29.75 -6.68 13.07
CA ALA A 472 -30.77 -6.56 12.03
C ALA A 472 -30.24 -5.68 10.88
N ARG A 473 -30.12 -6.26 9.68
CA ARG A 473 -29.60 -5.60 8.48
C ARG A 473 -30.58 -5.77 7.31
N PRO A 474 -30.63 -4.83 6.36
CA PRO A 474 -31.35 -5.03 5.12
C PRO A 474 -30.71 -6.19 4.32
N SER A 475 -31.55 -7.07 3.78
CA SER A 475 -31.09 -8.07 2.82
C SER A 475 -30.73 -7.40 1.50
N LYS A 476 -29.59 -7.80 0.94
CA LYS A 476 -29.17 -7.47 -0.40
C LYS A 476 -28.45 -8.68 -0.98
N PRO A 477 -29.06 -9.40 -1.93
CA PRO A 477 -28.50 -10.65 -2.42
C PRO A 477 -27.10 -10.42 -3.00
N ILE A 478 -26.17 -11.29 -2.61
CA ILE A 478 -24.83 -11.31 -3.17
C ILE A 478 -24.95 -11.64 -4.65
N TYR A 479 -24.28 -10.86 -5.49
CA TYR A 479 -24.24 -11.11 -6.91
C TYR A 479 -23.66 -12.51 -7.18
N ARG A 480 -24.42 -13.34 -7.89
CA ARG A 480 -23.98 -14.63 -8.42
C ARG A 480 -24.11 -14.59 -9.93
N GLY A 481 -22.97 -14.55 -10.61
CA GLY A 481 -22.94 -14.63 -12.07
C GLY A 481 -23.03 -16.08 -12.55
N GLN A 482 -23.51 -16.26 -13.77
CA GLN A 482 -23.51 -17.51 -14.51
C GLN A 482 -22.11 -17.80 -15.03
N SER A 483 -21.59 -18.99 -14.76
CA SER A 483 -20.21 -19.39 -15.08
C SER A 483 -19.90 -19.42 -16.58
N ASN A 484 -20.92 -19.59 -17.43
CA ASN A 484 -20.80 -19.61 -18.88
C ASN A 484 -20.79 -18.21 -19.51
N ILE A 485 -21.15 -17.15 -18.79
CA ILE A 485 -21.16 -15.78 -19.33
C ILE A 485 -19.96 -15.01 -18.81
N ILE A 486 -19.16 -14.45 -19.72
CA ILE A 486 -17.98 -13.65 -19.41
C ILE A 486 -18.04 -12.31 -20.15
N VAL A 487 -17.57 -11.25 -19.49
CA VAL A 487 -17.40 -9.93 -20.12
C VAL A 487 -15.93 -9.71 -20.48
N GLY A 488 -15.62 -9.56 -21.76
CA GLY A 488 -14.32 -9.10 -22.24
C GLY A 488 -14.30 -7.59 -22.45
N VAL A 489 -13.24 -6.93 -21.98
CA VAL A 489 -13.01 -5.50 -22.25
C VAL A 489 -11.70 -5.35 -23.03
N SER A 490 -11.76 -4.84 -24.26
CA SER A 490 -10.57 -4.50 -25.05
C SER A 490 -10.24 -3.02 -24.90
N PHE A 491 -8.95 -2.67 -24.93
CA PHE A 491 -8.50 -1.28 -24.92
C PHE A 491 -7.97 -0.86 -26.28
N HIS A 492 -8.30 0.36 -26.72
CA HIS A 492 -7.89 0.88 -28.02
C HIS A 492 -7.45 2.35 -27.98
N PRO A 493 -6.31 2.72 -28.61
CA PRO A 493 -5.80 4.08 -28.62
C PRO A 493 -6.73 5.18 -29.17
N VAL A 494 -7.77 4.83 -29.93
CA VAL A 494 -8.72 5.79 -30.54
C VAL A 494 -10.09 5.76 -29.87
N GLU A 495 -10.63 4.56 -29.65
CA GLU A 495 -11.98 4.37 -29.10
C GLU A 495 -12.01 4.26 -27.57
N LEU A 496 -10.83 4.24 -26.93
CA LEU A 496 -10.59 4.00 -25.51
C LEU A 496 -10.82 2.54 -25.10
N ALA A 497 -12.07 2.05 -25.19
CA ALA A 497 -12.42 0.70 -24.77
C ALA A 497 -13.68 0.18 -25.47
N THR A 498 -13.76 -1.14 -25.64
CA THR A 498 -14.94 -1.84 -26.14
C THR A 498 -15.27 -2.99 -25.21
N LEU A 499 -16.55 -3.11 -24.85
CA LEU A 499 -17.05 -4.16 -23.97
C LEU A 499 -17.83 -5.18 -24.81
N VAL A 500 -17.54 -6.46 -24.60
CA VAL A 500 -18.28 -7.57 -25.22
C VAL A 500 -18.69 -8.57 -24.14
N VAL A 501 -19.94 -9.02 -24.18
CA VAL A 501 -20.42 -10.14 -23.37
C VAL A 501 -20.46 -11.37 -24.26
N VAL A 502 -19.86 -12.46 -23.79
CA VAL A 502 -19.69 -13.71 -24.54
C VAL A 502 -20.32 -14.85 -23.73
N ASP A 503 -21.11 -15.69 -24.39
CA ASP A 503 -21.44 -17.02 -23.88
C ASP A 503 -20.34 -17.98 -24.32
N ILE A 504 -19.67 -18.59 -23.35
CA ILE A 504 -18.55 -19.49 -23.58
C ILE A 504 -19.00 -20.80 -24.24
N ILE A 505 -20.22 -21.26 -23.94
CA ILE A 505 -20.71 -22.56 -24.43
C ILE A 505 -20.94 -22.47 -25.94
N THR A 506 -21.63 -21.42 -26.38
CA THR A 506 -21.87 -21.18 -27.82
C THR A 506 -20.69 -20.50 -28.51
N LYS A 507 -19.76 -19.90 -27.74
CA LYS A 507 -18.70 -18.99 -28.21
C LYS A 507 -19.23 -17.77 -28.95
N GLU A 508 -20.52 -17.47 -28.81
CA GLU A 508 -21.16 -16.36 -29.50
C GLU A 508 -21.15 -15.09 -28.66
N LYS A 509 -21.10 -13.96 -29.36
CA LYS A 509 -21.28 -12.64 -28.76
C LYS A 509 -22.76 -12.42 -28.43
N ILE A 510 -23.05 -12.10 -27.18
CA ILE A 510 -24.41 -11.70 -26.76
C ILE A 510 -24.61 -10.21 -27.06
N ILE A 511 -23.66 -9.36 -26.65
CA ILE A 511 -23.74 -7.93 -26.90
C ILE A 511 -22.35 -7.31 -27.00
N CYS A 512 -22.25 -6.24 -27.80
CA CYS A 512 -21.07 -5.40 -27.90
C CYS A 512 -21.47 -3.95 -27.65
N LYS A 513 -20.83 -3.31 -26.68
CA LYS A 513 -21.06 -1.90 -26.34
C LYS A 513 -19.75 -1.12 -26.49
N THR A 514 -19.78 -0.11 -27.34
CA THR A 514 -18.69 0.89 -27.47
C THR A 514 -18.75 1.90 -26.31
N VAL A 515 -17.67 2.65 -26.08
CA VAL A 515 -17.66 3.74 -25.09
C VAL A 515 -18.77 4.78 -25.31
N LYS A 516 -19.13 5.05 -26.56
CA LYS A 516 -20.25 5.96 -26.89
C LYS A 516 -21.58 5.40 -26.37
N GLN A 517 -21.84 4.11 -26.56
CA GLN A 517 -23.04 3.43 -26.08
C GLN A 517 -23.03 3.26 -24.55
N LEU A 518 -21.87 3.02 -23.93
CA LEU A 518 -21.75 2.90 -22.47
C LEU A 518 -22.01 4.24 -21.77
N LEU A 519 -21.49 5.35 -22.30
CA LEU A 519 -21.63 6.66 -21.68
C LEU A 519 -22.94 7.38 -22.04
N GLY A 520 -23.53 7.11 -23.20
CA GLY A 520 -24.74 7.81 -23.67
C GLY A 520 -24.51 9.34 -23.68
N ASP A 521 -25.38 10.09 -23.02
CA ASP A 521 -25.31 11.56 -22.92
C ASP A 521 -24.00 12.06 -22.27
N ALA A 522 -23.41 11.26 -21.38
CA ALA A 522 -22.15 11.58 -20.72
C ALA A 522 -20.94 11.47 -21.67
N PHE A 523 -21.11 11.01 -22.91
CA PHE A 523 -20.05 10.97 -23.91
C PHE A 523 -19.50 12.37 -24.23
N SER A 524 -20.34 13.41 -24.10
CA SER A 524 -19.94 14.82 -24.21
C SER A 524 -18.76 15.18 -23.28
N LEU A 525 -18.70 14.58 -22.09
CA LEU A 525 -17.62 14.79 -21.12
C LEU A 525 -16.28 14.21 -21.60
N LEU A 526 -16.31 13.06 -22.27
CA LEU A 526 -15.12 12.47 -22.89
C LEU A 526 -14.60 13.35 -24.02
N SER A 527 -15.49 13.85 -24.88
CA SER A 527 -15.13 14.80 -25.94
C SER A 527 -14.56 16.11 -25.38
N ARG A 528 -15.16 16.64 -24.31
CA ARG A 528 -14.64 17.83 -23.60
C ARG A 528 -13.23 17.59 -23.08
N ARG A 529 -12.96 16.44 -22.48
CA ARG A 529 -11.61 16.08 -22.00
C ARG A 529 -10.61 15.97 -23.15
N ARG A 530 -10.97 15.35 -24.27
CA ARG A 530 -10.10 15.26 -25.47
C ARG A 530 -9.72 16.65 -25.98
N ARG A 531 -10.68 17.59 -26.03
CA ARG A 531 -10.42 18.99 -26.40
C ARG A 531 -9.48 19.69 -25.41
N GLN A 532 -9.67 19.49 -24.10
CA GLN A 532 -8.78 20.04 -23.07
C GLN A 532 -7.34 19.51 -23.20
N GLN A 533 -7.16 18.22 -23.49
CA GLN A 533 -5.81 17.66 -23.69
C GLN A 533 -5.09 18.27 -24.89
N VAL A 534 -5.80 18.48 -26.00
CA VAL A 534 -5.24 19.16 -27.18
C VAL A 534 -4.88 20.61 -26.85
N HIS A 535 -5.78 21.32 -26.15
CA HIS A 535 -5.55 22.69 -25.72
C HIS A 535 -4.31 22.81 -24.81
N PHE A 536 -4.23 22.02 -23.74
CA PHE A 536 -3.09 22.04 -22.82
C PHE A 536 -1.79 21.63 -23.48
N ARG A 537 -1.82 20.75 -24.49
CA ARG A 537 -0.62 20.42 -25.26
C ARG A 537 -0.11 21.63 -26.05
N LYS A 538 -1.00 22.36 -26.73
CA LYS A 538 -0.64 23.58 -27.47
C LYS A 538 -0.08 24.65 -26.53
N GLU A 539 -0.72 24.83 -25.38
CA GLU A 539 -0.26 25.77 -24.35
C GLU A 539 1.11 25.38 -23.78
N ARG A 540 1.35 24.10 -23.49
CA ARG A 540 2.67 23.59 -23.09
C ARG A 540 3.74 23.84 -24.15
N GLU A 541 3.42 23.59 -25.42
CA GLU A 541 4.36 23.84 -26.52
C GLU A 541 4.71 25.33 -26.63
N LYS A 542 3.73 26.23 -26.45
CA LYS A 542 3.97 27.67 -26.41
C LYS A 542 4.81 28.08 -25.20
N ALA A 543 4.52 27.53 -24.01
CA ALA A 543 5.26 27.82 -22.79
C ALA A 543 6.72 27.33 -22.88
N GLN A 544 6.95 26.15 -23.45
CA GLN A 544 8.30 25.61 -23.70
C GLN A 544 9.08 26.46 -24.70
N LYS A 545 8.44 26.95 -25.76
CA LYS A 545 9.09 27.89 -26.71
C LYS A 545 9.44 29.25 -26.07
N LYS A 546 8.83 29.58 -24.94
CA LYS A 546 9.01 30.85 -24.21
C LYS A 546 9.74 30.68 -22.87
N ASP A 547 10.31 29.50 -22.59
CA ASP A 547 10.92 29.13 -21.31
C ASP A 547 10.09 29.54 -20.07
N SER A 548 8.76 29.47 -20.20
CA SER A 548 7.83 29.91 -19.15
C SER A 548 7.35 28.73 -18.28
N PRO A 549 7.16 28.91 -16.96
CA PRO A 549 6.68 27.85 -16.08
C PRO A 549 5.26 27.41 -16.47
N CYS A 550 5.05 26.11 -16.63
CA CYS A 550 3.77 25.54 -17.05
C CYS A 550 3.03 24.84 -15.89
N ASN A 551 2.33 25.62 -15.07
CA ASN A 551 1.50 25.12 -13.96
C ASN A 551 0.06 24.80 -14.40
N MET A 552 -0.10 24.08 -15.51
CA MET A 552 -1.41 23.72 -16.04
C MET A 552 -1.89 22.38 -15.46
N GLY A 553 -2.78 22.45 -14.47
CA GLY A 553 -3.44 21.28 -13.87
C GLY A 553 -4.53 20.71 -14.79
N GLU A 554 -4.52 19.39 -15.02
CA GLU A 554 -5.65 18.72 -15.67
C GLU A 554 -6.82 18.66 -14.69
N SER A 555 -8.01 19.09 -15.11
CA SER A 555 -9.23 18.94 -14.31
C SER A 555 -9.46 17.45 -13.94
N GLN A 556 -10.03 17.19 -12.76
CA GLN A 556 -10.38 15.83 -12.29
C GLN A 556 -11.43 15.12 -13.19
N LEU A 557 -11.88 15.77 -14.27
CA LEU A 557 -12.81 15.25 -15.27
C LEU A 557 -12.39 13.86 -15.79
N GLY A 558 -11.09 13.62 -15.92
CA GLY A 558 -10.59 12.34 -16.37
C GLY A 558 -10.94 11.17 -15.47
N GLU A 559 -10.72 11.34 -14.17
CA GLU A 559 -11.06 10.32 -13.17
C GLU A 559 -12.57 10.14 -13.04
N TYR A 560 -13.32 11.23 -13.23
CA TYR A 560 -14.77 11.16 -13.24
C TYR A 560 -15.30 10.31 -14.39
N VAL A 561 -14.77 10.49 -15.61
CA VAL A 561 -15.15 9.65 -16.77
C VAL A 561 -14.75 8.19 -16.56
N ASP A 562 -13.58 7.91 -15.98
CA ASP A 562 -13.17 6.55 -15.63
C ASP A 562 -14.16 5.88 -14.66
N LYS A 563 -14.61 6.62 -13.62
CA LYS A 563 -15.62 6.14 -12.66
C LYS A 563 -16.98 5.89 -13.32
N LEU A 564 -17.39 6.73 -14.27
CA LEU A 564 -18.62 6.53 -15.04
C LEU A 564 -18.54 5.29 -15.92
N LEU A 565 -17.43 5.11 -16.66
CA LEU A 565 -17.20 3.92 -17.48
C LEU A 565 -17.19 2.65 -16.63
N ALA A 566 -16.46 2.64 -15.53
CA ALA A 566 -16.42 1.51 -14.60
C ALA A 566 -17.82 1.17 -14.06
N LYS A 567 -18.62 2.19 -13.69
CA LYS A 567 -20.01 2.00 -13.27
C LYS A 567 -20.85 1.33 -14.36
N ARG A 568 -20.76 1.82 -15.60
CA ARG A 568 -21.53 1.30 -16.74
C ARG A 568 -21.12 -0.11 -17.14
N ILE A 569 -19.82 -0.40 -17.17
CA ILE A 569 -19.29 -1.75 -17.41
C ILE A 569 -19.88 -2.74 -16.41
N VAL A 570 -19.82 -2.41 -15.12
CA VAL A 570 -20.36 -3.26 -14.05
C VAL A 570 -21.89 -3.39 -14.09
N GLU A 571 -22.61 -2.35 -14.52
CA GLU A 571 -24.06 -2.43 -14.75
C GLU A 571 -24.39 -3.44 -15.85
N VAL A 572 -23.67 -3.41 -16.97
CA VAL A 572 -23.84 -4.38 -18.06
C VAL A 572 -23.48 -5.78 -17.58
N THR A 573 -22.38 -5.95 -16.85
CA THR A 573 -22.02 -7.26 -16.27
C THR A 573 -23.15 -7.85 -15.44
N LYS A 574 -23.86 -7.02 -14.66
CA LYS A 574 -24.98 -7.47 -13.83
C LYS A 574 -26.24 -7.79 -14.62
N GLU A 575 -26.56 -6.96 -15.60
CA GLU A 575 -27.72 -7.13 -16.50
C GLU A 575 -27.69 -8.53 -17.11
N TYR A 576 -26.52 -8.96 -17.59
CA TYR A 576 -26.30 -10.27 -18.20
C TYR A 576 -25.84 -11.34 -17.20
N LYS A 577 -25.84 -11.05 -15.90
CA LYS A 577 -25.38 -11.96 -14.83
C LYS A 577 -24.04 -12.65 -15.17
N ALA A 578 -23.07 -11.95 -15.75
CA ALA A 578 -21.79 -12.53 -16.11
C ALA A 578 -20.93 -12.89 -14.87
N SER A 579 -20.21 -14.01 -14.92
CA SER A 579 -19.36 -14.48 -13.81
C SER A 579 -18.17 -13.57 -13.53
N CYS A 580 -17.45 -13.15 -14.57
CA CYS A 580 -16.23 -12.35 -14.44
C CYS A 580 -16.13 -11.26 -15.52
N ILE A 581 -15.26 -10.28 -15.24
CA ILE A 581 -14.81 -9.28 -16.20
C ILE A 581 -13.33 -9.54 -16.51
N VAL A 582 -13.01 -9.76 -17.77
CA VAL A 582 -11.64 -9.98 -18.25
C VAL A 582 -11.09 -8.66 -18.79
N LEU A 583 -9.97 -8.23 -18.21
CA LEU A 583 -9.23 -7.03 -18.58
C LEU A 583 -7.91 -7.42 -19.25
N PRO A 584 -7.35 -6.58 -20.14
CA PRO A 584 -6.11 -6.89 -20.82
C PRO A 584 -4.91 -6.63 -19.90
N ARG A 585 -3.85 -7.44 -19.95
CA ARG A 585 -2.61 -7.13 -19.23
C ARG A 585 -1.98 -5.87 -19.82
N LEU A 586 -1.54 -4.96 -18.95
CA LEU A 586 -0.92 -3.70 -19.39
C LEU A 586 0.57 -3.83 -19.74
N LYS A 587 1.17 -4.98 -19.45
CA LYS A 587 2.54 -5.29 -19.86
C LYS A 587 2.63 -5.21 -21.39
N ASP A 588 3.65 -4.51 -21.88
CA ASP A 588 3.92 -4.34 -23.32
C ASP A 588 2.87 -3.55 -24.11
N THR A 589 1.90 -2.88 -23.47
CA THR A 589 0.91 -2.03 -24.15
C THR A 589 1.52 -0.90 -24.98
N ARG A 590 2.67 -0.36 -24.55
CA ARG A 590 3.43 0.62 -25.32
C ARG A 590 4.03 0.01 -26.58
N GLU A 591 4.51 -1.22 -26.48
CA GLU A 591 5.14 -1.98 -27.56
C GLU A 591 4.13 -2.46 -28.59
N ILE A 592 2.99 -3.01 -28.12
CA ILE A 592 1.81 -3.35 -28.94
C ILE A 592 1.30 -2.11 -29.67
N ARG A 593 1.25 -0.96 -28.98
CA ARG A 593 0.86 0.32 -29.60
C ARG A 593 1.86 0.72 -30.69
N THR A 594 3.16 0.65 -30.42
CA THR A 594 4.17 1.04 -31.43
C THR A 594 4.16 0.11 -32.63
N SER A 595 4.04 -1.21 -32.43
CA SER A 595 4.02 -2.19 -33.52
C SER A 595 2.79 -2.03 -34.41
N VAL A 596 1.60 -1.80 -33.84
CA VAL A 596 0.37 -1.56 -34.62
C VAL A 596 0.46 -0.26 -35.44
N ILE A 597 1.01 0.81 -34.86
CA ILE A 597 1.15 2.09 -35.58
C ILE A 597 2.18 1.96 -36.69
N GLN A 598 3.26 1.22 -36.45
CA GLN A 598 4.32 1.01 -37.42
C GLN A 598 3.88 0.09 -38.56
N ALA A 599 3.12 -0.97 -38.27
CA ALA A 599 2.48 -1.80 -39.30
C ALA A 599 1.50 -1.00 -40.19
N LYS A 600 0.72 -0.09 -39.59
CA LYS A 600 -0.15 0.82 -40.37
C LYS A 600 0.63 1.85 -41.18
N ALA A 601 1.82 2.24 -40.72
CA ALA A 601 2.71 3.11 -41.46
C ALA A 601 3.28 2.38 -42.68
N GLU A 602 3.78 1.15 -42.49
CA GLU A 602 4.30 0.29 -43.56
C GLU A 602 3.24 -0.03 -44.61
N ALA A 603 2.01 -0.37 -44.19
CA ALA A 603 0.91 -0.66 -45.11
C ALA A 603 0.49 0.55 -45.97
N LYS A 604 0.67 1.78 -45.46
CA LYS A 604 0.35 3.01 -46.19
C LYS A 604 1.51 3.53 -47.04
N PHE A 605 2.73 3.34 -46.55
CA PHE A 605 3.97 3.82 -47.16
C PHE A 605 4.98 2.68 -47.19
N PRO A 606 4.78 1.67 -48.05
CA PRO A 606 5.66 0.50 -48.10
C PRO A 606 7.07 0.92 -48.52
N GLY A 607 8.07 0.53 -47.74
CA GLY A 607 9.49 0.80 -48.02
C GLY A 607 9.99 2.24 -47.77
N ASP A 608 9.12 3.23 -47.55
CA ASP A 608 9.54 4.61 -47.23
C ASP A 608 9.62 4.85 -45.71
N VAL A 609 10.79 4.59 -45.14
CA VAL A 609 11.08 4.74 -43.71
C VAL A 609 10.84 6.17 -43.19
N ASN A 610 11.03 7.19 -44.03
CA ASN A 610 10.86 8.59 -43.60
C ASN A 610 9.39 8.98 -43.57
N ALA A 611 8.61 8.63 -44.59
CA ALA A 611 7.16 8.83 -44.58
C ALA A 611 6.50 8.03 -43.45
N GLN A 612 6.96 6.80 -43.19
CA GLN A 612 6.50 6.00 -42.05
C GLN A 612 6.77 6.68 -40.71
N LYS A 613 7.98 7.23 -40.50
CA LYS A 613 8.34 7.95 -39.26
C LYS A 613 7.47 9.20 -39.06
N ILE A 614 7.20 9.96 -40.13
CA ILE A 614 6.33 11.14 -40.10
C ILE A 614 4.91 10.70 -39.74
N TYR A 615 4.39 9.66 -40.41
CA TYR A 615 3.08 9.09 -40.13
C TYR A 615 2.94 8.61 -38.68
N VAL A 616 3.92 7.85 -38.16
CA VAL A 616 3.94 7.40 -36.76
C VAL A 616 3.93 8.59 -35.80
N LYS A 617 4.66 9.67 -36.11
CA LYS A 617 4.73 10.89 -35.29
C LYS A 617 3.40 11.65 -35.30
N GLU A 618 2.76 11.78 -36.46
CA GLU A 618 1.43 12.41 -36.58
C GLU A 618 0.32 11.57 -35.95
N TYR A 619 0.35 10.25 -36.15
CA TYR A 619 -0.61 9.34 -35.56
C TYR A 619 -0.48 9.31 -34.03
N ASN A 620 0.74 9.31 -33.49
CA ASN A 620 0.97 9.50 -32.06
C ASN A 620 0.54 10.88 -31.55
N ARG A 621 0.46 11.90 -32.42
CA ARG A 621 -0.09 13.20 -32.05
C ARG A 621 -1.62 13.17 -31.92
N GLN A 622 -2.30 12.29 -32.66
CA GLN A 622 -3.77 12.16 -32.67
C GLN A 622 -4.32 11.21 -31.59
N ILE A 623 -3.51 10.24 -31.13
CA ILE A 623 -3.91 9.30 -30.06
C ILE A 623 -4.09 10.03 -28.73
N HIS A 624 -5.11 9.62 -27.97
CA HIS A 624 -5.35 10.13 -26.63
C HIS A 624 -4.32 9.62 -25.60
N ASN A 625 -3.87 10.49 -24.69
CA ASN A 625 -3.02 10.09 -23.56
C ASN A 625 -3.89 9.67 -22.37
N TRP A 626 -4.55 8.52 -22.49
CA TRP A 626 -5.34 7.96 -21.40
C TRP A 626 -4.55 6.97 -20.57
N SER A 627 -4.75 6.99 -19.25
CA SER A 627 -4.16 6.01 -18.35
C SER A 627 -5.06 4.79 -18.24
N TYR A 628 -4.75 3.73 -18.99
CA TYR A 628 -5.48 2.47 -18.88
C TYR A 628 -5.31 1.80 -17.51
N GLY A 629 -4.18 2.03 -16.83
CA GLY A 629 -3.99 1.60 -15.44
C GLY A 629 -5.05 2.18 -14.51
N ARG A 630 -5.30 3.48 -14.61
CA ARG A 630 -6.32 4.17 -13.81
C ARG A 630 -7.74 3.70 -14.13
N LEU A 631 -8.03 3.43 -15.40
CA LEU A 631 -9.32 2.86 -15.82
C LEU A 631 -9.50 1.43 -15.26
N GLN A 632 -8.47 0.57 -15.36
CA GLN A 632 -8.50 -0.77 -14.76
C GLN A 632 -8.71 -0.73 -13.26
N GLU A 633 -8.03 0.17 -12.56
CA GLU A 633 -8.22 0.36 -11.11
C GLU A 633 -9.65 0.81 -10.78
N SER A 634 -10.23 1.70 -11.60
CA SER A 634 -11.62 2.13 -11.43
C SER A 634 -12.61 0.98 -11.65
N ILE A 635 -12.40 0.14 -12.68
CA ILE A 635 -13.20 -1.06 -12.93
C ILE A 635 -13.04 -2.07 -11.78
N LYS A 636 -11.80 -2.33 -11.34
CA LYS A 636 -11.49 -3.19 -10.19
C LYS A 636 -12.22 -2.76 -8.93
N SER A 637 -12.08 -1.49 -8.58
CA SER A 637 -12.71 -0.92 -7.40
C SER A 637 -14.24 -1.08 -7.48
N LYS A 638 -14.84 -0.85 -8.66
CA LYS A 638 -16.29 -0.92 -8.83
C LYS A 638 -16.84 -2.35 -8.87
N ALA A 639 -16.13 -3.27 -9.53
CA ALA A 639 -16.47 -4.69 -9.59
C ALA A 639 -16.36 -5.36 -8.21
N ALA A 640 -15.35 -4.99 -7.43
CA ALA A 640 -15.15 -5.47 -6.06
C ALA A 640 -16.34 -5.12 -5.14
N GLU A 641 -17.02 -3.98 -5.35
CA GLU A 641 -18.23 -3.65 -4.58
C GLU A 641 -19.35 -4.69 -4.71
N PHE A 642 -19.37 -5.41 -5.83
CA PHE A 642 -20.35 -6.43 -6.14
C PHE A 642 -19.75 -7.83 -6.20
N LYS A 643 -18.48 -8.00 -5.76
CA LYS A 643 -17.75 -9.28 -5.80
C LYS A 643 -17.72 -9.94 -7.18
N ILE A 644 -17.78 -9.14 -8.23
CA ILE A 644 -17.55 -9.62 -9.59
C ILE A 644 -16.05 -9.89 -9.72
N SER A 645 -15.69 -11.11 -10.12
CA SER A 645 -14.29 -11.49 -10.29
C SER A 645 -13.68 -10.77 -11.50
N ILE A 646 -12.40 -10.43 -11.38
CA ILE A 646 -11.63 -9.84 -12.48
C ILE A 646 -10.49 -10.77 -12.83
N GLU A 647 -10.36 -11.03 -14.12
CA GLU A 647 -9.29 -11.82 -14.69
C GLU A 647 -8.49 -11.00 -15.69
N PHE A 648 -7.28 -11.47 -15.98
CA PHE A 648 -6.33 -10.78 -16.83
C PHE A 648 -5.85 -11.66 -17.97
N GLY A 649 -6.24 -11.29 -19.19
CA GLY A 649 -5.83 -11.97 -20.41
C GLY A 649 -4.83 -11.17 -21.24
N MET A 650 -4.21 -11.82 -22.21
CA MET A 650 -3.41 -11.16 -23.24
C MET A 650 -4.35 -10.68 -24.35
N GLN A 651 -4.27 -9.39 -24.70
CA GLN A 651 -5.06 -8.84 -25.80
C GLN A 651 -4.34 -9.09 -27.14
N PRO A 652 -4.99 -9.74 -28.12
CA PRO A 652 -4.39 -9.95 -29.44
C PRO A 652 -4.30 -8.64 -30.24
N SER A 653 -3.39 -8.59 -31.22
CA SER A 653 -3.02 -7.35 -31.95
C SER A 653 -3.79 -7.09 -33.26
N TYR A 654 -4.73 -7.94 -33.67
CA TYR A 654 -5.45 -7.84 -34.97
C TYR A 654 -6.57 -6.79 -34.99
N ASP A 655 -6.96 -6.26 -36.17
CA ASP A 655 -7.65 -4.97 -36.32
C ASP A 655 -9.07 -4.83 -35.71
N ASN A 656 -9.82 -5.91 -35.44
CA ASN A 656 -11.21 -5.79 -34.94
C ASN A 656 -11.29 -5.79 -33.39
N LEU A 657 -11.70 -4.66 -32.80
CA LEU A 657 -11.85 -4.48 -31.35
C LEU A 657 -12.86 -5.41 -30.69
N GLN A 658 -13.88 -5.81 -31.44
CA GLN A 658 -14.88 -6.75 -30.98
C GLN A 658 -14.28 -8.15 -30.83
N GLU A 659 -13.55 -8.61 -31.85
CA GLU A 659 -12.86 -9.90 -31.81
C GLU A 659 -11.76 -9.93 -30.75
N GLN A 660 -11.04 -8.82 -30.56
CA GLN A 660 -10.07 -8.72 -29.46
C GLN A 660 -10.72 -8.95 -28.10
N ALA A 661 -11.88 -8.36 -27.84
CA ALA A 661 -12.60 -8.55 -26.58
C ALA A 661 -13.15 -9.97 -26.42
N ILE A 662 -13.64 -10.59 -27.52
CA ILE A 662 -14.10 -11.98 -27.53
C ILE A 662 -12.95 -12.94 -27.24
N ASN A 663 -11.85 -12.83 -27.98
CA ASN A 663 -10.67 -13.66 -27.81
C ASN A 663 -10.05 -13.49 -26.42
N LEU A 664 -10.07 -12.27 -25.87
CA LEU A 664 -9.65 -12.02 -24.50
C LEU A 664 -10.52 -12.81 -23.50
N ALA A 665 -11.84 -12.78 -23.64
CA ALA A 665 -12.77 -13.52 -22.78
C ALA A 665 -12.57 -15.05 -22.89
N LEU A 666 -12.46 -15.57 -24.12
CA LEU A 666 -12.25 -16.99 -24.39
C LEU A 666 -10.88 -17.48 -23.87
N SER A 667 -9.82 -16.68 -24.04
CA SER A 667 -8.48 -17.03 -23.55
C SER A 667 -8.45 -17.16 -22.03
N ALA A 668 -9.11 -16.26 -21.31
CA ALA A 668 -9.18 -16.31 -19.86
C ALA A 668 -9.93 -17.55 -19.37
N TYR A 669 -11.00 -17.94 -20.05
CA TYR A 669 -11.72 -19.18 -19.75
C TYR A 669 -10.86 -20.43 -20.01
N GLN A 670 -10.15 -20.49 -21.14
CA GLN A 670 -9.22 -21.60 -21.42
C GLN A 670 -8.12 -21.71 -20.36
N CYS A 671 -7.56 -20.58 -19.92
CA CYS A 671 -6.60 -20.55 -18.81
C CYS A 671 -7.21 -21.07 -17.49
N ARG A 672 -8.52 -20.86 -17.26
CA ARG A 672 -9.22 -21.38 -16.08
C ARG A 672 -9.39 -22.90 -16.13
N ILE A 673 -9.74 -23.46 -17.28
CA ILE A 673 -9.82 -24.92 -17.46
C ILE A 673 -8.45 -25.56 -17.23
N ASN A 674 -7.40 -24.99 -17.83
CA ASN A 674 -6.04 -25.55 -17.73
C ASN A 674 -5.42 -25.44 -16.34
N THR A 675 -5.93 -24.56 -15.47
CA THR A 675 -5.49 -24.45 -14.07
C THR A 675 -6.27 -25.34 -13.10
N ILE A 676 -7.45 -25.84 -13.48
CA ILE A 676 -8.24 -26.79 -12.65
C ILE A 676 -7.81 -28.25 -12.91
N GLY A 677 -7.18 -28.53 -14.06
CA GLY A 677 -6.62 -29.84 -14.41
C GLY A 677 -5.18 -30.10 -13.91
N ARG A 678 -4.65 -29.26 -13.01
CA ARG A 678 -3.38 -29.43 -12.29
C ARG A 678 -3.65 -29.25 -10.81
#